data_AF-A0A102DH99-F1
#
_entry.id   AF-A0A102DH99-F1
#
_cell.length_a   1.000
_cell.length_b   1.000
_cell.length_c   1.000
_cell.angle_alpha   90.00
_cell.angle_beta   90.00
_cell.angle_gamma   90.00
#
_symmetry.space_group_name_H-M   'P 1'
#
loop_
_entity.id
_entity.type
_entity.pdbx_description
1 polymer ?
#
loop_
_entity_poly.entity_id
_entity_poly.type
_entity_poly.pdbx_seq_one_letter_code
_entity_poly.pdbx_strand_id
1 'polypeptide(L)'
;MPRIDRRDFLGGVSAGTILGLIGAEPAQAAGAAPVAASAAGGGASGGGASGGGAAGPAVYPPLRTGLRGQYPGSFEVAHDVRDGGFSGPVSAADTGEHYDLVVVGGGISGLSAAHFWRRALGAGQKILILDNHDDFGGHAKRNEFRVDGRTVVSYGGTMSIESPFPYSYTAKGLLAELGIDPTTQARYDRSNTVFAGMGRGVFFDKAHFGADRLVAGLGKRPWEAVFAEAPLSPTARAQLIRLHVEKRDWLPGLTPEARAQALKKISYKDFLVRHVGLGEEALRYFAGQGYRNNMRVDTVPAWVAMRNHAPGFAGMDIAEAIEAESDNFHFPDGNASIARLLVNRLVPDAIPDARDMDSVVAARADYARLDVPTNPVRIRLSSIVVRVEHCEGGETGVVPTTVEKAVRVVYARPDGSRASVTAAGVVLACFNNIIPFMVPELPALQREALRYASKVPMQYTSVLLRNTRALHTLGVRTIEAPFGYHSVLYCDQAITIGGYAGPGSIDDPAVVKLIRNPNAPGLPRRDQNRAGRADMLATPFAVSEREVRAQLQAMLGPAGFDHHRDILAITVNRWPHGYAYTYDTLGDPDLPERDRPHVIGRQPWGRIAIANADSAAQAFTNAAIDMAHRAVGELLIARGLT
;
A
#
# COMPACT_ATOMS: atom_id res chain seq x y z
N MET A 1 10.63 32.70 26.15
CA MET A 1 10.02 31.39 25.83
C MET A 1 10.45 31.02 24.42
N PRO A 2 11.24 29.95 24.21
CA PRO A 2 11.61 29.56 22.86
C PRO A 2 10.39 29.03 22.12
N ARG A 3 10.23 29.48 20.88
CA ARG A 3 9.17 29.09 19.95
C ARG A 3 9.44 27.64 19.51
N ILE A 4 8.61 26.70 19.94
CA ILE A 4 8.62 25.32 19.45
C ILE A 4 7.93 25.34 18.08
N ASP A 5 8.67 25.07 17.01
CA ASP A 5 8.11 24.94 15.66
C ASP A 5 7.49 23.54 15.48
N ARG A 6 6.40 23.46 14.70
CA ARG A 6 5.59 22.24 14.45
C ARG A 6 6.38 21.01 13.97
N ARG A 7 7.63 21.16 13.54
CA ARG A 7 8.55 20.08 13.16
C ARG A 7 8.92 19.14 14.31
N ASP A 8 8.79 19.59 15.57
CA ASP A 8 9.02 18.78 16.77
C ASP A 8 7.76 18.01 17.24
N PHE A 9 6.61 18.21 16.59
CA PHE A 9 5.31 17.71 17.06
C PHE A 9 4.96 16.29 16.56
N LEU A 10 5.78 15.70 15.69
CA LEU A 10 5.62 14.32 15.25
C LEU A 10 6.30 13.38 16.24
N GLY A 11 5.48 12.90 17.17
CA GLY A 11 5.84 11.95 18.21
C GLY A 11 6.74 10.80 17.79
N GLY A 12 8.05 10.98 17.94
CA GLY A 12 9.10 9.96 17.82
C GLY A 12 9.18 9.20 16.49
N VAL A 13 8.43 9.60 15.47
CA VAL A 13 8.60 9.15 14.10
C VAL A 13 8.78 10.42 13.27
N SER A 14 10.02 10.74 12.91
CA SER A 14 10.26 11.67 11.83
C SER A 14 9.49 11.18 10.60
N ALA A 15 8.58 12.00 10.07
CA ALA A 15 7.82 11.71 8.85
C ALA A 15 8.75 11.17 7.75
N GLY A 16 9.97 11.69 7.61
CA GLY A 16 10.98 11.22 6.65
C GLY A 16 11.41 9.75 6.79
N THR A 17 11.27 9.15 7.98
CA THR A 17 11.65 7.75 8.24
C THR A 17 10.52 6.80 7.87
N ILE A 18 9.24 7.10 8.17
CA ILE A 18 8.11 6.30 7.66
C ILE A 18 7.85 6.55 6.17
N LEU A 19 8.06 7.79 5.66
CA LEU A 19 7.99 8.10 4.23
C LEU A 19 9.09 7.39 3.40
N GLY A 20 10.26 7.15 3.99
CA GLY A 20 11.35 6.40 3.37
C GLY A 20 11.21 4.88 3.46
N LEU A 21 10.77 4.35 4.61
CA LEU A 21 10.94 2.93 4.97
C LEU A 21 9.84 1.97 4.53
N ILE A 22 8.90 2.38 3.68
CA ILE A 22 7.97 1.44 3.05
C ILE A 22 8.69 0.68 1.92
N GLY A 23 9.74 -0.10 2.21
CA GLY A 23 10.62 -0.66 1.16
C GLY A 23 11.82 -1.51 1.60
N ALA A 24 11.77 -2.86 1.65
CA ALA A 24 13.00 -3.69 1.75
C ALA A 24 13.08 -5.10 1.18
N GLU A 25 14.26 -5.47 0.70
CA GLU A 25 14.54 -6.69 -0.08
C GLU A 25 14.89 -7.95 0.73
N PRO A 26 14.71 -9.15 0.14
CA PRO A 26 15.14 -10.43 0.67
C PRO A 26 16.55 -10.85 0.23
N ALA A 27 17.21 -11.60 1.12
CA ALA A 27 18.36 -12.45 0.81
C ALA A 27 17.97 -13.70 0.00
N GLN A 28 18.88 -14.12 -0.88
CA GLN A 28 18.74 -15.29 -1.75
C GLN A 28 18.71 -16.60 -0.94
N ALA A 29 17.70 -17.46 -1.17
CA ALA A 29 17.68 -18.83 -0.68
C ALA A 29 17.96 -19.81 -1.83
N ALA A 30 19.00 -20.64 -1.66
CA ALA A 30 19.40 -21.67 -2.61
C ALA A 30 18.51 -22.93 -2.50
N GLY A 31 18.43 -23.67 -3.62
CA GLY A 31 17.41 -24.66 -3.95
C GLY A 31 17.19 -25.83 -2.99
N ALA A 32 15.92 -26.26 -2.93
CA ALA A 32 15.53 -27.62 -2.55
C ALA A 32 14.37 -28.08 -3.45
N ALA A 33 14.50 -29.29 -4.00
CA ALA A 33 13.55 -29.94 -4.90
C ALA A 33 12.23 -30.35 -4.19
N PRO A 34 11.11 -30.51 -4.91
CA PRO A 34 9.79 -30.68 -4.31
C PRO A 34 9.56 -32.11 -3.83
N VAL A 35 8.98 -32.25 -2.63
CA VAL A 35 8.35 -33.48 -2.16
C VAL A 35 6.85 -33.23 -2.08
N ALA A 36 6.08 -34.01 -2.83
CA ALA A 36 4.63 -33.97 -2.85
C ALA A 36 4.05 -34.46 -1.51
N ALA A 37 3.09 -33.71 -0.94
CA ALA A 37 2.29 -34.18 0.18
C ALA A 37 0.79 -33.99 -0.15
N SER A 38 0.10 -35.12 -0.21
CA SER A 38 -1.34 -35.28 -0.44
C SER A 38 -2.18 -34.69 0.69
N ALA A 39 -3.22 -33.94 0.31
CA ALA A 39 -4.28 -33.52 1.22
C ALA A 39 -5.20 -34.71 1.54
N ALA A 40 -5.44 -34.95 2.83
CA ALA A 40 -6.54 -35.78 3.31
C ALA A 40 -7.48 -34.88 4.12
N GLY A 41 -8.73 -34.79 3.66
CA GLY A 41 -9.79 -34.04 4.28
C GLY A 41 -10.36 -34.72 5.52
N GLY A 42 -10.89 -33.90 6.42
CA GLY A 42 -11.72 -34.33 7.54
C GLY A 42 -12.86 -33.34 7.68
N GLY A 43 -14.05 -33.73 7.21
CA GLY A 43 -15.29 -33.01 7.45
C GLY A 43 -15.86 -33.32 8.83
N ALA A 44 -16.61 -32.37 9.38
CA ALA A 44 -17.64 -32.63 10.37
C ALA A 44 -18.76 -31.58 10.24
N SER A 45 -19.94 -32.06 9.84
CA SER A 45 -21.27 -31.52 10.15
C SER A 45 -21.47 -31.51 11.68
N GLY A 46 -22.36 -30.76 12.32
CA GLY A 46 -23.46 -29.87 11.98
C GLY A 46 -24.32 -29.75 13.26
N GLY A 47 -24.93 -28.60 13.52
CA GLY A 47 -25.83 -28.42 14.67
C GLY A 47 -26.14 -26.96 14.96
N GLY A 48 -27.35 -26.52 14.64
CA GLY A 48 -27.80 -25.15 14.78
C GLY A 48 -28.15 -24.76 16.22
N ALA A 49 -27.89 -23.50 16.55
CA ALA A 49 -28.59 -22.76 17.58
C ALA A 49 -28.58 -21.27 17.20
N SER A 50 -29.78 -20.70 17.09
CA SER A 50 -30.04 -19.29 16.85
C SER A 50 -29.73 -18.46 18.10
N GLY A 51 -28.58 -17.80 18.08
CA GLY A 51 -28.20 -16.68 18.94
C GLY A 51 -27.21 -15.84 18.12
N GLY A 52 -27.20 -14.52 18.29
CA GLY A 52 -26.35 -13.58 17.54
C GLY A 52 -24.84 -13.83 17.73
N GLY A 53 -24.34 -14.93 17.18
CA GLY A 53 -22.95 -15.34 17.21
C GLY A 53 -22.12 -14.45 16.32
N ALA A 54 -20.96 -14.02 16.80
CA ALA A 54 -19.97 -13.33 16.00
C ALA A 54 -19.69 -14.14 14.74
N ALA A 55 -20.00 -13.58 13.56
CA ALA A 55 -19.77 -14.30 12.31
C ALA A 55 -18.28 -14.65 12.20
N GLY A 56 -17.99 -15.93 11.94
CA GLY A 56 -16.62 -16.42 11.86
C GLY A 56 -15.84 -15.86 10.66
N PRO A 57 -14.52 -16.12 10.57
CA PRO A 57 -13.65 -15.59 9.52
C PRO A 57 -14.12 -15.90 8.09
N ALA A 58 -14.88 -16.97 7.89
CA ALA A 58 -15.46 -17.33 6.59
C ALA A 58 -16.41 -16.24 6.06
N VAL A 59 -17.20 -15.62 6.94
CA VAL A 59 -18.26 -14.64 6.61
C VAL A 59 -17.82 -13.20 6.88
N TYR A 60 -16.76 -13.00 7.68
CA TYR A 60 -16.21 -11.69 8.00
C TYR A 60 -14.70 -11.62 7.65
N PRO A 61 -14.35 -11.24 6.41
CA PRO A 61 -12.98 -11.21 5.88
C PRO A 61 -11.93 -10.49 6.73
N PRO A 62 -12.23 -9.41 7.48
CA PRO A 62 -11.24 -8.73 8.32
C PRO A 62 -10.64 -9.63 9.43
N LEU A 63 -11.35 -10.67 9.87
CA LEU A 63 -10.86 -11.63 10.89
C LEU A 63 -9.96 -12.74 10.30
N ARG A 64 -9.79 -12.81 8.98
CA ARG A 64 -8.93 -13.82 8.35
C ARG A 64 -7.45 -13.47 8.54
N THR A 65 -6.68 -14.41 9.06
CA THR A 65 -5.21 -14.33 9.22
C THR A 65 -4.49 -15.05 8.08
N GLY A 66 -3.16 -15.19 8.15
CA GLY A 66 -2.37 -15.84 7.11
C GLY A 66 -1.99 -14.89 5.96
N LEU A 67 -1.92 -15.40 4.72
CA LEU A 67 -1.70 -14.57 3.53
C LEU A 67 -2.97 -13.79 3.18
N ARG A 68 -2.87 -12.47 3.25
CA ARG A 68 -3.90 -11.49 2.88
C ARG A 68 -3.31 -10.49 1.89
N GLY A 69 -4.07 -9.45 1.53
CA GLY A 69 -3.72 -8.57 0.41
C GLY A 69 -4.11 -9.24 -0.90
N GLN A 70 -3.14 -9.57 -1.75
CA GLN A 70 -3.32 -10.44 -2.91
C GLN A 70 -3.05 -11.90 -2.51
N TYR A 71 -4.11 -12.55 -2.04
CA TYR A 71 -4.07 -13.91 -1.49
C TYR A 71 -4.37 -14.96 -2.58
N PRO A 72 -3.97 -16.23 -2.40
CA PRO A 72 -4.32 -17.30 -3.34
C PRO A 72 -5.83 -17.38 -3.59
N GLY A 73 -6.23 -17.35 -4.85
CA GLY A 73 -7.62 -17.23 -5.30
C GLY A 73 -8.01 -15.82 -5.75
N SER A 74 -7.20 -14.78 -5.46
CA SER A 74 -7.53 -13.40 -5.83
C SER A 74 -6.86 -12.93 -7.13
N PHE A 75 -5.87 -13.64 -7.68
CA PHE A 75 -5.05 -13.13 -8.79
C PHE A 75 -4.84 -14.12 -9.94
N GLU A 76 -5.19 -15.39 -9.78
CA GLU A 76 -4.93 -16.47 -10.72
C GLU A 76 -5.69 -16.23 -12.04
N VAL A 77 -6.98 -15.89 -11.95
CA VAL A 77 -7.77 -15.51 -13.12
C VAL A 77 -7.24 -14.22 -13.77
N ALA A 78 -6.68 -13.28 -12.99
CA ALA A 78 -6.05 -12.08 -13.53
C ALA A 78 -4.80 -12.41 -14.35
N HIS A 79 -4.02 -13.40 -13.91
CA HIS A 79 -2.89 -13.91 -14.67
C HIS A 79 -3.34 -14.68 -15.92
N ASP A 80 -4.41 -15.47 -15.85
CA ASP A 80 -4.99 -16.15 -17.02
C ASP A 80 -5.48 -15.13 -18.08
N VAL A 81 -6.09 -14.02 -17.66
CA VAL A 81 -6.41 -12.88 -18.55
C VAL A 81 -5.17 -12.33 -19.24
N ARG A 82 -4.09 -12.08 -18.50
CA ARG A 82 -2.80 -11.61 -19.06
C ARG A 82 -2.20 -12.63 -20.04
N ASP A 83 -2.29 -13.92 -19.70
CA ASP A 83 -1.66 -15.02 -20.43
C ASP A 83 -2.47 -15.47 -21.66
N GLY A 84 -3.58 -14.80 -21.94
CA GLY A 84 -4.34 -14.97 -23.17
C GLY A 84 -5.50 -15.95 -23.08
N GLY A 85 -5.85 -16.46 -21.89
CA GLY A 85 -6.97 -17.39 -21.66
C GLY A 85 -8.34 -16.87 -22.08
N PHE A 86 -8.45 -15.55 -22.31
CA PHE A 86 -9.68 -14.87 -22.74
C PHE A 86 -9.55 -14.14 -24.07
N SER A 87 -8.47 -14.33 -24.84
CA SER A 87 -8.16 -13.53 -26.05
C SER A 87 -9.21 -13.60 -27.18
N GLY A 88 -10.00 -14.67 -27.25
CA GLY A 88 -11.11 -14.83 -28.20
C GLY A 88 -12.49 -14.41 -27.63
N PRO A 89 -13.58 -14.78 -28.30
CA PRO A 89 -14.94 -14.58 -27.78
C PRO A 89 -15.11 -15.22 -26.40
N VAL A 90 -15.64 -14.46 -25.43
CA VAL A 90 -15.83 -14.94 -24.06
C VAL A 90 -17.28 -15.32 -23.82
N SER A 91 -17.53 -16.63 -23.72
CA SER A 91 -18.85 -17.17 -23.36
C SER A 91 -19.13 -17.00 -21.86
N ALA A 92 -20.31 -16.48 -21.55
CA ALA A 92 -20.78 -16.20 -20.20
C ALA A 92 -22.31 -16.27 -20.14
N ALA A 93 -22.86 -16.68 -19.00
CA ALA A 93 -24.29 -16.64 -18.78
C ALA A 93 -24.76 -15.19 -18.68
N ASP A 94 -25.69 -14.79 -19.54
CA ASP A 94 -26.34 -13.49 -19.42
C ASP A 94 -27.25 -13.48 -18.20
N THR A 95 -27.01 -12.53 -17.31
CA THR A 95 -27.79 -12.35 -16.09
C THR A 95 -29.09 -11.59 -16.33
N GLY A 96 -29.22 -10.90 -17.48
CA GLY A 96 -30.28 -9.95 -17.74
C GLY A 96 -30.18 -8.65 -16.93
N GLU A 97 -29.12 -8.47 -16.13
CA GLU A 97 -28.91 -7.25 -15.34
C GLU A 97 -28.38 -6.10 -16.22
N HIS A 98 -29.00 -4.93 -16.11
CA HIS A 98 -28.55 -3.68 -16.71
C HIS A 98 -28.33 -2.60 -15.64
N TYR A 99 -27.22 -1.87 -15.77
CA TYR A 99 -26.78 -0.86 -14.81
C TYR A 99 -26.51 0.50 -15.50
N ASP A 100 -26.72 1.59 -14.77
CA ASP A 100 -26.30 2.92 -15.23
C ASP A 100 -24.77 3.04 -15.23
N LEU A 101 -24.12 2.39 -14.27
CA LEU A 101 -22.67 2.34 -14.14
C LEU A 101 -22.22 0.97 -13.64
N VAL A 102 -21.23 0.38 -14.31
CA VAL A 102 -20.42 -0.71 -13.72
C VAL A 102 -19.04 -0.16 -13.35
N VAL A 103 -18.59 -0.44 -12.14
CA VAL A 103 -17.25 -0.10 -11.65
C VAL A 103 -16.45 -1.38 -11.44
N VAL A 104 -15.30 -1.47 -12.09
CA VAL A 104 -14.39 -2.62 -11.99
C VAL A 104 -13.30 -2.31 -10.97
N GLY A 105 -13.44 -2.85 -9.77
CA GLY A 105 -12.59 -2.61 -8.60
C GLY A 105 -13.33 -1.84 -7.51
N GLY A 106 -13.45 -2.45 -6.33
CA GLY A 106 -14.03 -1.89 -5.09
C GLY A 106 -13.00 -1.25 -4.16
N GLY A 107 -11.87 -0.79 -4.70
CA GLY A 107 -10.91 0.07 -3.99
C GLY A 107 -11.42 1.49 -3.77
N ILE A 108 -10.64 2.33 -3.08
CA ILE A 108 -11.00 3.75 -2.83
C ILE A 108 -11.40 4.46 -4.13
N SER A 109 -10.63 4.31 -5.21
CA SER A 109 -10.97 4.93 -6.51
C SER A 109 -12.35 4.47 -7.03
N GLY A 110 -12.63 3.17 -7.04
CA GLY A 110 -13.92 2.69 -7.55
C GLY A 110 -15.11 3.06 -6.66
N LEU A 111 -14.95 3.00 -5.34
CA LEU A 111 -15.95 3.47 -4.38
C LEU A 111 -16.20 4.97 -4.54
N SER A 112 -15.15 5.78 -4.72
CA SER A 112 -15.28 7.21 -5.02
C SER A 112 -15.96 7.46 -6.36
N ALA A 113 -15.70 6.64 -7.39
CA ALA A 113 -16.34 6.79 -8.70
C ALA A 113 -17.86 6.56 -8.59
N ALA A 114 -18.28 5.51 -7.89
CA ALA A 114 -19.70 5.27 -7.61
C ALA A 114 -20.33 6.43 -6.80
N HIS A 115 -19.61 6.97 -5.81
CA HIS A 115 -20.08 8.14 -5.04
C HIS A 115 -20.27 9.37 -5.91
N PHE A 116 -19.26 9.73 -6.73
CA PHE A 116 -19.33 10.91 -7.59
C PHE A 116 -20.39 10.77 -8.70
N TRP A 117 -20.56 9.58 -9.26
CA TRP A 117 -21.65 9.32 -10.21
C TRP A 117 -23.02 9.55 -9.59
N ARG A 118 -23.24 8.97 -8.40
CA ARG A 118 -24.50 9.14 -7.65
C ARG A 118 -24.71 10.58 -7.21
N ARG A 119 -23.64 11.30 -6.86
CA ARG A 119 -23.70 12.73 -6.55
C ARG A 119 -24.16 13.55 -7.76
N ALA A 120 -23.66 13.22 -8.95
CA ALA A 120 -24.00 13.95 -10.17
C ALA A 120 -25.41 13.64 -10.68
N LEU A 121 -25.84 12.36 -10.62
CA LEU A 121 -27.06 11.88 -11.29
C LEU A 121 -28.17 11.41 -10.33
N GLY A 122 -27.98 11.52 -9.01
CA GLY A 122 -28.97 11.23 -7.99
C GLY A 122 -28.89 9.82 -7.39
N ALA A 123 -29.59 9.61 -6.26
CA ALA A 123 -29.53 8.38 -5.47
C ALA A 123 -30.16 7.14 -6.14
N GLY A 124 -30.98 7.32 -7.17
CA GLY A 124 -31.68 6.25 -7.88
C GLY A 124 -30.85 5.51 -8.93
N GLN A 125 -29.61 5.93 -9.17
CA GLN A 125 -28.72 5.31 -10.15
C GLN A 125 -28.40 3.85 -9.77
N LYS A 126 -28.56 2.94 -10.72
CA LYS A 126 -28.19 1.52 -10.57
C LYS A 126 -26.71 1.34 -10.83
N ILE A 127 -25.95 1.02 -9.78
CA ILE A 127 -24.49 0.87 -9.87
C ILE A 127 -24.09 -0.54 -9.40
N LEU A 128 -23.26 -1.22 -10.20
CA LEU A 128 -22.62 -2.47 -9.78
C LEU A 128 -21.11 -2.26 -9.66
N ILE A 129 -20.56 -2.56 -8.48
CA ILE A 129 -19.13 -2.63 -8.23
C ILE A 129 -18.71 -4.10 -8.20
N LEU A 130 -17.77 -4.49 -9.06
CA LEU A 130 -17.20 -5.85 -9.12
C LEU A 130 -15.77 -5.82 -8.59
N ASP A 131 -15.45 -6.64 -7.59
CA ASP A 131 -14.08 -6.76 -7.04
C ASP A 131 -13.64 -8.22 -6.95
N ASN A 132 -12.40 -8.52 -7.29
CA ASN A 132 -11.81 -9.85 -7.22
C ASN A 132 -11.49 -10.30 -5.79
N HIS A 133 -11.39 -9.37 -4.83
CA HIS A 133 -11.12 -9.66 -3.43
C HIS A 133 -12.38 -10.07 -2.68
N ASP A 134 -12.17 -10.78 -1.58
CA ASP A 134 -13.17 -11.17 -0.59
C ASP A 134 -13.64 -10.01 0.29
N ASP A 135 -13.09 -8.82 0.08
CA ASP A 135 -13.33 -7.61 0.86
C ASP A 135 -13.28 -6.38 -0.04
N PHE A 136 -14.00 -5.32 0.35
CA PHE A 136 -13.91 -4.03 -0.32
C PHE A 136 -12.72 -3.21 0.21
N GLY A 137 -12.46 -2.05 -0.40
CA GLY A 137 -11.39 -1.13 -0.04
C GLY A 137 -10.08 -1.34 -0.80
N GLY A 138 -9.91 -2.49 -1.48
CA GLY A 138 -8.73 -2.78 -2.29
C GLY A 138 -7.46 -2.77 -1.44
N HIS A 139 -6.49 -1.90 -1.76
CA HIS A 139 -5.26 -1.74 -0.98
C HIS A 139 -5.51 -1.20 0.44
N ALA A 140 -6.62 -0.51 0.68
CA ALA A 140 -7.03 -0.05 2.01
C ALA A 140 -7.73 -1.16 2.80
N LYS A 141 -7.03 -2.29 3.00
CA LYS A 141 -7.57 -3.49 3.65
C LYS A 141 -7.48 -3.37 5.16
N ARG A 142 -8.50 -3.85 5.88
CA ARG A 142 -8.55 -3.92 7.34
C ARG A 142 -8.17 -5.32 7.83
N ASN A 143 -7.35 -5.38 8.87
CA ASN A 143 -7.07 -6.58 9.64
C ASN A 143 -7.69 -6.44 11.04
N GLU A 144 -8.30 -7.50 11.54
CA GLU A 144 -8.81 -7.58 12.91
C GLU A 144 -8.27 -8.82 13.63
N PHE A 145 -7.99 -8.65 14.92
CA PHE A 145 -7.60 -9.71 15.83
C PHE A 145 -8.52 -9.70 17.04
N ARG A 146 -8.79 -10.88 17.60
CA ARG A 146 -9.54 -11.05 18.85
C ARG A 146 -8.59 -11.54 19.94
N VAL A 147 -8.45 -10.77 21.00
CA VAL A 147 -7.61 -11.10 22.16
C VAL A 147 -8.34 -10.66 23.43
N ASP A 148 -8.50 -11.58 24.38
CA ASP A 148 -9.12 -11.33 25.69
C ASP A 148 -10.48 -10.58 25.62
N GLY A 149 -11.33 -10.97 24.66
CA GLY A 149 -12.63 -10.36 24.41
C GLY A 149 -12.59 -8.99 23.71
N ARG A 150 -11.40 -8.43 23.46
CA ARG A 150 -11.18 -7.16 22.75
C ARG A 150 -10.93 -7.39 21.25
N THR A 151 -11.28 -6.39 20.46
CA THR A 151 -10.90 -6.33 19.04
C THR A 151 -9.71 -5.40 18.90
N VAL A 152 -8.60 -5.90 18.35
CA VAL A 152 -7.44 -5.10 17.94
C VAL A 152 -7.50 -4.96 16.43
N VAL A 153 -7.50 -3.74 15.93
CA VAL A 153 -7.57 -3.48 14.48
C VAL A 153 -6.23 -2.96 13.97
N SER A 154 -5.95 -3.21 12.70
CA SER A 154 -4.75 -2.71 12.05
C SER A 154 -4.95 -2.66 10.53
N TYR A 155 -4.09 -1.96 9.79
CA TYR A 155 -4.16 -1.86 8.33
C TYR A 155 -3.38 -2.96 7.62
N GLY A 156 -3.89 -3.43 6.48
CA GLY A 156 -3.21 -4.36 5.60
C GLY A 156 -2.47 -3.71 4.43
N GLY A 157 -2.64 -2.41 4.22
CA GLY A 157 -2.06 -1.70 3.08
C GLY A 157 -2.02 -0.20 3.33
N THR A 158 -2.95 0.56 2.77
CA THR A 158 -2.88 2.03 2.86
C THR A 158 -2.95 2.52 4.32
N MET A 159 -1.83 3.03 4.83
CA MET A 159 -1.63 3.36 6.24
C MET A 159 -2.31 4.67 6.66
N SER A 160 -2.11 5.76 5.94
CA SER A 160 -2.52 7.10 6.37
C SER A 160 -3.01 7.95 5.20
N ILE A 161 -3.60 9.10 5.52
CA ILE A 161 -4.03 10.13 4.56
C ILE A 161 -2.82 10.90 3.99
N GLU A 162 -1.61 10.72 4.52
CA GLU A 162 -0.42 11.47 4.10
C GLU A 162 -0.14 11.46 2.59
N SER A 163 0.25 12.62 2.07
CA SER A 163 0.70 12.81 0.70
C SER A 163 1.86 13.83 0.68
N PRO A 164 2.85 13.68 -0.21
CA PRO A 164 3.91 14.67 -0.44
C PRO A 164 3.41 15.94 -1.15
N PHE A 165 2.14 15.95 -1.56
CA PHE A 165 1.50 17.06 -2.26
C PHE A 165 0.20 17.44 -1.54
N PRO A 166 -0.22 18.71 -1.58
CA PRO A 166 -1.52 19.12 -1.06
C PRO A 166 -2.65 18.31 -1.68
N TYR A 167 -3.66 17.97 -0.87
CA TYR A 167 -4.89 17.40 -1.39
C TYR A 167 -5.59 18.40 -2.33
N SER A 168 -6.14 17.88 -3.43
CA SER A 168 -6.98 18.66 -4.34
C SER A 168 -8.26 19.13 -3.63
N TYR A 169 -8.95 20.13 -4.22
CA TYR A 169 -10.26 20.54 -3.75
C TYR A 169 -11.25 19.36 -3.70
N THR A 170 -11.23 18.50 -4.72
CA THR A 170 -12.07 17.31 -4.82
C THR A 170 -11.80 16.31 -3.70
N ALA A 171 -10.54 15.97 -3.46
CA ALA A 171 -10.17 15.01 -2.43
C ALA A 171 -10.48 15.56 -1.02
N LYS A 172 -10.18 16.84 -0.75
CA LYS A 172 -10.55 17.49 0.51
C LYS A 172 -12.06 17.52 0.72
N GLY A 173 -12.81 17.88 -0.31
CA GLY A 173 -14.27 17.91 -0.28
C GLY A 173 -14.87 16.55 0.03
N LEU A 174 -14.35 15.47 -0.57
CA LEU A 174 -14.81 14.12 -0.25
C LEU A 174 -14.49 13.73 1.19
N LEU A 175 -13.28 13.99 1.70
CA LEU A 175 -12.95 13.68 3.09
C LEU A 175 -13.89 14.41 4.07
N ALA A 176 -14.15 15.70 3.83
CA ALA A 176 -15.08 16.48 4.64
C ALA A 176 -16.51 15.93 4.57
N GLU A 177 -16.98 15.53 3.38
CA GLU A 177 -18.30 14.89 3.21
C GLU A 177 -18.43 13.58 3.97
N LEU A 178 -17.34 12.82 4.11
CA LEU A 178 -17.29 11.58 4.89
C LEU A 178 -17.13 11.85 6.39
N GLY A 179 -17.10 13.12 6.84
CA GLY A 179 -16.92 13.48 8.24
C GLY A 179 -15.50 13.24 8.74
N ILE A 180 -14.50 13.39 7.86
CA ILE A 180 -13.08 13.25 8.18
C ILE A 180 -12.43 14.62 8.24
N ASP A 181 -11.92 14.98 9.42
CA ASP A 181 -11.10 16.17 9.64
C ASP A 181 -9.66 15.76 10.01
N PRO A 182 -8.72 15.76 9.05
CA PRO A 182 -7.34 15.36 9.30
C PRO A 182 -6.61 16.19 10.37
N THR A 183 -7.07 17.41 10.65
CA THR A 183 -6.43 18.30 11.64
C THR A 183 -6.59 17.81 13.09
N THR A 184 -7.40 16.77 13.30
CA THR A 184 -7.77 16.24 14.61
C THR A 184 -6.89 15.10 15.12
N GLN A 185 -5.86 14.67 14.38
CA GLN A 185 -4.99 13.53 14.73
C GLN A 185 -4.52 13.56 16.20
N ALA A 186 -4.08 14.74 16.69
CA ALA A 186 -3.57 14.91 18.04
C ALA A 186 -4.60 14.62 19.16
N ARG A 187 -5.89 14.60 18.83
CA ARG A 187 -6.96 14.23 19.78
C ARG A 187 -7.00 12.73 20.06
N TYR A 188 -6.54 11.91 19.10
CA TYR A 188 -6.69 10.46 19.12
C TYR A 188 -5.37 9.72 19.36
N ASP A 189 -4.25 10.31 18.94
CA ASP A 189 -2.93 9.66 19.06
C ASP A 189 -2.38 9.72 20.49
N ARG A 190 -2.21 8.55 21.10
CA ARG A 190 -1.66 8.35 22.45
C ARG A 190 -0.24 7.79 22.41
N SER A 191 0.36 7.63 21.24
CA SER A 191 1.65 6.95 21.05
C SER A 191 2.78 7.58 21.87
N ASN A 192 2.80 8.91 22.02
CA ASN A 192 3.82 9.61 22.81
C ASN A 192 3.76 9.29 24.31
N THR A 193 2.57 9.00 24.82
CA THR A 193 2.39 8.63 26.23
C THR A 193 2.59 7.13 26.41
N VAL A 194 1.97 6.32 25.56
CA VAL A 194 2.00 4.85 25.65
C VAL A 194 3.40 4.29 25.44
N PHE A 195 4.16 4.84 24.50
CA PHE A 195 5.50 4.37 24.12
C PHE A 195 6.60 5.35 24.56
N ALA A 196 6.37 6.08 25.67
CA ALA A 196 7.35 7.01 26.21
C ALA A 196 8.70 6.32 26.47
N GLY A 197 9.80 7.02 26.21
CA GLY A 197 11.17 6.50 26.41
C GLY A 197 11.71 5.63 25.27
N MET A 198 10.85 5.17 24.34
CA MET A 198 11.26 4.37 23.19
C MET A 198 11.66 5.25 21.99
N GLY A 199 12.61 4.79 21.18
CA GLY A 199 13.13 5.53 20.04
C GLY A 199 13.42 4.66 18.82
N ARG A 200 14.39 5.05 18.00
CA ARG A 200 14.84 4.27 16.83
C ARG A 200 16.07 3.45 17.16
N GLY A 201 16.24 2.29 16.53
CA GLY A 201 17.44 1.47 16.59
C GLY A 201 17.75 0.79 15.26
N VAL A 202 18.95 0.22 15.16
CA VAL A 202 19.39 -0.63 14.05
C VAL A 202 19.80 -2.00 14.58
N PHE A 203 19.33 -3.05 13.94
CA PHE A 203 19.73 -4.42 14.18
C PHE A 203 20.73 -4.86 13.12
N PHE A 204 21.94 -5.18 13.58
CA PHE A 204 22.97 -5.83 12.79
C PHE A 204 22.84 -7.33 13.00
N ASP A 205 22.58 -8.09 11.94
CA ASP A 205 22.52 -9.55 12.02
C ASP A 205 23.91 -10.18 11.94
N LYS A 206 24.04 -11.36 12.54
CA LYS A 206 25.30 -12.12 12.57
C LYS A 206 25.81 -12.51 11.19
N ALA A 207 24.93 -12.80 10.22
CA ALA A 207 25.34 -13.31 8.91
C ALA A 207 26.09 -12.25 8.09
N HIS A 208 25.74 -10.97 8.23
CA HIS A 208 26.34 -9.88 7.45
C HIS A 208 27.32 -9.03 8.24
N PHE A 209 27.17 -8.97 9.57
CA PHE A 209 27.99 -8.12 10.45
C PHE A 209 28.77 -8.90 11.52
N GLY A 210 28.66 -10.22 11.56
CA GLY A 210 29.43 -11.09 12.46
C GLY A 210 28.89 -11.24 13.88
N ALA A 211 27.93 -10.41 14.30
CA ALA A 211 27.20 -10.56 15.56
C ALA A 211 25.77 -10.04 15.46
N ASP A 212 24.83 -10.72 16.14
CA ASP A 212 23.49 -10.19 16.37
C ASP A 212 23.57 -9.07 17.40
N ARG A 213 23.33 -7.83 16.96
CA ARG A 213 23.43 -6.64 17.81
C ARG A 213 22.36 -5.63 17.45
N LEU A 214 21.45 -5.38 18.40
CA LEU A 214 20.57 -4.22 18.36
C LEU A 214 21.26 -3.01 19.01
N VAL A 215 21.34 -1.90 18.28
CA VAL A 215 21.85 -0.61 18.78
C VAL A 215 20.71 0.41 18.78
N ALA A 216 20.36 0.91 19.96
CA ALA A 216 19.29 1.88 20.15
C ALA A 216 19.80 3.33 20.12
N GLY A 217 18.88 4.27 19.86
CA GLY A 217 19.09 5.71 19.96
C GLY A 217 19.51 6.39 18.66
N LEU A 218 19.20 5.81 17.49
CA LEU A 218 19.42 6.46 16.20
C LEU A 218 18.73 7.83 16.15
N GLY A 219 19.49 8.87 15.78
CA GLY A 219 19.02 10.27 15.71
C GLY A 219 18.79 10.95 17.06
N LYS A 220 18.97 10.26 18.19
CA LYS A 220 18.86 10.82 19.55
C LYS A 220 20.21 10.86 20.28
N ARG A 221 21.00 9.79 20.13
CA ARG A 221 22.36 9.70 20.66
C ARG A 221 23.36 10.26 19.63
N PRO A 222 24.51 10.80 20.07
CA PRO A 222 25.61 11.12 19.16
C PRO A 222 25.98 9.91 18.30
N TRP A 223 26.27 10.14 17.02
CA TRP A 223 26.57 9.07 16.07
C TRP A 223 27.81 8.26 16.45
N GLU A 224 28.79 8.90 17.10
CA GLU A 224 29.97 8.25 17.67
C GLU A 224 29.59 7.19 18.70
N ALA A 225 28.64 7.51 19.58
CA ALA A 225 28.17 6.59 20.60
C ALA A 225 27.35 5.43 20.01
N VAL A 226 26.56 5.69 18.97
CA VAL A 226 25.82 4.65 18.23
C VAL A 226 26.78 3.70 17.53
N PHE A 227 27.70 4.21 16.70
CA PHE A 227 28.60 3.38 15.91
C PHE A 227 29.71 2.72 16.75
N ALA A 228 29.99 3.20 17.96
CA ALA A 228 30.87 2.49 18.90
C ALA A 228 30.34 1.09 19.27
N GLU A 229 29.01 0.92 19.29
CA GLU A 229 28.35 -0.35 19.58
C GLU A 229 28.06 -1.20 18.34
N ALA A 230 28.17 -0.63 17.14
CA ALA A 230 27.91 -1.35 15.90
C ALA A 230 29.01 -2.39 15.62
N PRO A 231 28.70 -3.64 15.27
CA PRO A 231 29.68 -4.67 14.93
C PRO A 231 30.28 -4.44 13.53
N LEU A 232 30.96 -3.31 13.37
CA LEU A 232 31.63 -2.85 12.16
C LEU A 232 33.12 -2.61 12.43
N SER A 233 33.96 -2.65 11.41
CA SER A 233 35.37 -2.29 11.53
C SER A 233 35.56 -0.82 11.97
N PRO A 234 36.70 -0.47 12.59
CA PRO A 234 37.02 0.92 12.92
C PRO A 234 36.93 1.87 11.72
N THR A 235 37.33 1.40 10.53
CA THR A 235 37.25 2.16 9.27
C THR A 235 35.81 2.46 8.88
N ALA A 236 34.93 1.44 8.87
CA ALA A 236 33.53 1.62 8.51
C ALA A 236 32.80 2.54 9.50
N ARG A 237 33.06 2.39 10.81
CA ARG A 237 32.52 3.30 11.84
C ARG A 237 32.94 4.74 11.58
N ALA A 238 34.22 4.99 11.32
CA ALA A 238 34.73 6.34 11.05
C ALA A 238 34.09 6.96 9.80
N GLN A 239 33.90 6.17 8.73
CA GLN A 239 33.22 6.63 7.51
C GLN A 239 31.75 6.99 7.76
N LEU A 240 31.02 6.16 8.51
CA LEU A 240 29.61 6.43 8.85
C LEU A 240 29.47 7.64 9.79
N ILE A 241 30.33 7.78 10.79
CA ILE A 241 30.37 8.95 11.67
C ILE A 241 30.61 10.21 10.83
N ARG A 242 31.63 10.20 9.95
CA ARG A 242 31.95 11.32 9.06
C ARG A 242 30.74 11.74 8.22
N LEU A 243 30.07 10.78 7.60
CA LEU A 243 28.90 11.01 6.74
C LEU A 243 27.73 11.70 7.49
N HIS A 244 27.54 11.38 8.78
CA HIS A 244 26.43 11.92 9.57
C HIS A 244 26.77 13.21 10.32
N VAL A 245 28.04 13.46 10.63
CA VAL A 245 28.47 14.58 11.49
C VAL A 245 29.10 15.72 10.68
N GLU A 246 29.87 15.42 9.63
CA GLU A 246 30.61 16.43 8.89
C GLU A 246 29.70 17.25 7.95
N LYS A 247 29.69 18.57 8.12
CA LYS A 247 29.05 19.50 7.19
C LYS A 247 30.01 19.84 6.05
N ARG A 248 30.15 18.91 5.11
CA ARG A 248 31.05 19.03 3.95
C ARG A 248 30.29 19.21 2.64
N ASP A 249 30.85 20.04 1.75
CA ASP A 249 30.46 20.08 0.35
C ASP A 249 31.17 18.93 -0.41
N TRP A 250 30.40 17.93 -0.81
CA TRP A 250 30.87 16.77 -1.57
C TRP A 250 30.84 16.99 -3.08
N LEU A 251 30.29 18.13 -3.53
CA LEU A 251 30.18 18.56 -4.92
C LEU A 251 30.63 20.03 -5.05
N PRO A 252 31.90 20.33 -4.71
CA PRO A 252 32.40 21.70 -4.67
C PRO A 252 32.40 22.35 -6.06
N GLY A 253 32.17 23.66 -6.09
CA GLY A 253 32.20 24.46 -7.33
C GLY A 253 30.90 24.47 -8.13
N LEU A 254 29.83 23.82 -7.65
CA LEU A 254 28.51 23.88 -8.26
C LEU A 254 27.61 24.93 -7.59
N THR A 255 26.79 25.61 -8.38
CA THR A 255 25.66 26.41 -7.86
C THR A 255 24.58 25.49 -7.26
N PRO A 256 23.68 25.99 -6.41
CA PRO A 256 22.59 25.19 -5.85
C PRO A 256 21.76 24.45 -6.92
N GLU A 257 21.47 25.09 -8.05
CA GLU A 257 20.72 24.52 -9.17
C GLU A 257 21.53 23.46 -9.90
N ALA A 258 22.80 23.74 -10.23
CA ALA A 258 23.68 22.79 -10.89
C ALA A 258 23.90 21.54 -10.02
N ARG A 259 24.02 21.73 -8.69
CA ARG A 259 24.12 20.66 -7.70
C ARG A 259 22.84 19.81 -7.68
N ALA A 260 21.66 20.44 -7.64
CA ALA A 260 20.40 19.72 -7.72
C ALA A 260 20.26 18.90 -9.03
N GLN A 261 20.68 19.46 -10.16
CA GLN A 261 20.67 18.75 -11.45
C GLN A 261 21.66 17.58 -11.50
N ALA A 262 22.85 17.72 -10.90
CA ALA A 262 23.82 16.64 -10.78
C ALA A 262 23.27 15.48 -9.93
N LEU A 263 22.68 15.79 -8.77
CA LEU A 263 22.10 14.81 -7.86
C LEU A 263 20.87 14.08 -8.42
N LYS A 264 20.17 14.64 -9.40
CA LYS A 264 19.09 13.95 -10.14
C LYS A 264 19.60 12.90 -11.11
N LYS A 265 20.88 12.98 -11.52
CA LYS A 265 21.48 12.11 -12.55
C LYS A 265 22.33 10.96 -11.99
N ILE A 266 22.53 10.91 -10.67
CA ILE A 266 23.29 9.84 -10.01
C ILE A 266 22.42 9.18 -8.93
N SER A 267 22.68 7.89 -8.69
CA SER A 267 22.06 7.17 -7.57
C SER A 267 22.63 7.65 -6.24
N TYR A 268 21.91 7.45 -5.14
CA TYR A 268 22.46 7.71 -3.81
C TYR A 268 23.67 6.83 -3.51
N LYS A 269 23.69 5.58 -4.01
CA LYS A 269 24.85 4.69 -3.96
C LYS A 269 26.06 5.31 -4.65
N ASP A 270 25.89 5.82 -5.87
CA ASP A 270 26.98 6.47 -6.60
C ASP A 270 27.47 7.73 -5.88
N PHE A 271 26.57 8.50 -5.28
CA PHE A 271 26.93 9.63 -4.43
C PHE A 271 27.80 9.17 -3.23
N LEU A 272 27.33 8.19 -2.46
CA LEU A 272 28.03 7.67 -1.29
C LEU A 272 29.41 7.09 -1.64
N VAL A 273 29.51 6.34 -2.74
CA VAL A 273 30.75 5.67 -3.13
C VAL A 273 31.72 6.63 -3.81
N ARG A 274 31.27 7.38 -4.82
CA ARG A 274 32.17 8.16 -5.69
C ARG A 274 32.51 9.54 -5.12
N HIS A 275 31.57 10.17 -4.41
CA HIS A 275 31.74 11.53 -3.89
C HIS A 275 32.08 11.53 -2.41
N VAL A 276 31.38 10.73 -1.59
CA VAL A 276 31.67 10.64 -0.16
C VAL A 276 32.84 9.69 0.14
N GLY A 277 33.07 8.69 -0.71
CA GLY A 277 34.16 7.72 -0.52
C GLY A 277 33.87 6.68 0.57
N LEU A 278 32.62 6.23 0.69
CA LEU A 278 32.27 5.10 1.56
C LEU A 278 32.83 3.78 1.01
N GLY A 279 33.44 2.98 1.89
CA GLY A 279 33.85 1.62 1.58
C GLY A 279 32.67 0.64 1.58
N GLU A 280 32.91 -0.58 1.09
CA GLU A 280 31.86 -1.61 0.96
C GLU A 280 31.19 -1.94 2.30
N GLU A 281 31.98 -2.11 3.37
CA GLU A 281 31.44 -2.42 4.70
C GLU A 281 30.56 -1.29 5.27
N ALA A 282 30.93 -0.03 5.07
CA ALA A 282 30.08 1.10 5.47
C ALA A 282 28.79 1.17 4.62
N LEU A 283 28.87 0.83 3.33
CA LEU A 283 27.71 0.81 2.45
C LEU A 283 26.68 -0.25 2.87
N ARG A 284 27.12 -1.37 3.49
CA ARG A 284 26.23 -2.41 4.03
C ARG A 284 25.25 -1.88 5.08
N TYR A 285 25.58 -0.81 5.79
CA TYR A 285 24.64 -0.15 6.72
C TYR A 285 23.36 0.34 6.01
N PHE A 286 23.48 0.72 4.74
CA PHE A 286 22.36 1.18 3.91
C PHE A 286 21.65 0.04 3.18
N ALA A 287 22.08 -1.22 3.36
CA ALA A 287 21.32 -2.35 2.86
C ALA A 287 19.91 -2.31 3.45
N GLY A 288 18.89 -2.76 2.70
CA GLY A 288 17.50 -2.72 3.17
C GLY A 288 16.91 -1.32 3.36
N GLN A 289 17.69 -0.24 3.16
CA GLN A 289 17.16 1.12 3.19
C GLN A 289 16.26 1.35 1.97
N GLY A 290 14.98 1.47 2.26
CA GLY A 290 13.97 1.87 1.31
C GLY A 290 13.92 3.37 1.10
N TYR A 291 13.46 3.74 -0.09
CA TYR A 291 12.92 5.04 -0.39
C TYR A 291 11.55 4.87 -1.03
N ARG A 292 10.83 5.98 -1.14
CA ARG A 292 9.48 6.02 -1.70
C ARG A 292 9.35 5.20 -2.98
N ASN A 293 8.22 4.50 -3.12
CA ASN A 293 7.90 3.70 -4.30
C ASN A 293 8.94 2.60 -4.56
N ASN A 294 9.44 2.02 -3.45
CA ASN A 294 10.38 0.90 -3.38
C ASN A 294 11.73 1.14 -4.07
N MET A 295 12.16 2.40 -4.18
CA MET A 295 13.53 2.67 -4.61
C MET A 295 14.52 2.21 -3.53
N ARG A 296 15.74 1.89 -3.95
CA ARG A 296 16.87 1.55 -3.08
C ARG A 296 18.02 2.50 -3.31
N VAL A 297 19.04 2.39 -2.48
CA VAL A 297 20.23 3.23 -2.53
C VAL A 297 20.84 3.26 -3.94
N ASP A 298 20.81 2.14 -4.68
CA ASP A 298 21.31 2.03 -6.06
C ASP A 298 20.36 2.55 -7.16
N THR A 299 19.08 2.75 -6.86
CA THR A 299 18.05 3.16 -7.83
C THR A 299 17.35 4.47 -7.48
N VAL A 300 17.53 4.98 -6.27
CA VAL A 300 17.01 6.28 -5.85
C VAL A 300 17.93 7.37 -6.38
N PRO A 301 17.41 8.40 -7.07
CA PRO A 301 18.21 9.59 -7.36
C PRO A 301 18.73 10.19 -6.05
N ALA A 302 20.01 10.59 -6.00
CA ALA A 302 20.61 11.17 -4.80
C ALA A 302 19.85 12.42 -4.33
N TRP A 303 19.26 13.18 -5.26
CA TRP A 303 18.38 14.31 -4.96
C TRP A 303 17.12 13.89 -4.20
N VAL A 304 16.52 12.75 -4.55
CA VAL A 304 15.37 12.21 -3.82
C VAL A 304 15.80 11.71 -2.44
N ALA A 305 16.96 11.07 -2.31
CA ALA A 305 17.49 10.65 -1.01
C ALA A 305 17.73 11.86 -0.09
N MET A 306 18.31 12.95 -0.61
CA MET A 306 18.48 14.23 0.09
C MET A 306 17.14 14.77 0.61
N ARG A 307 16.09 14.78 -0.24
CA ARG A 307 14.75 15.27 0.16
C ARG A 307 14.10 14.42 1.24
N ASN A 308 14.49 13.15 1.33
CA ASN A 308 14.07 12.26 2.41
C ASN A 308 15.03 12.31 3.61
N HIS A 309 15.87 13.35 3.71
CA HIS A 309 16.81 13.58 4.80
C HIS A 309 17.84 12.45 4.99
N ALA A 310 18.24 11.78 3.91
CA ALA A 310 19.37 10.87 3.95
C ALA A 310 20.66 11.64 4.33
N PRO A 311 21.65 11.00 4.98
CA PRO A 311 22.87 11.68 5.41
C PRO A 311 23.80 12.02 4.23
N GLY A 312 24.73 12.96 4.46
CA GLY A 312 25.74 13.37 3.46
C GLY A 312 25.43 14.65 2.69
N PHE A 313 24.33 15.35 2.97
CA PHE A 313 23.95 16.58 2.25
C PHE A 313 24.03 17.86 3.11
N ALA A 314 24.25 17.75 4.43
CA ALA A 314 24.13 18.86 5.38
C ALA A 314 25.15 20.01 5.19
N GLY A 315 26.24 19.79 4.42
CA GLY A 315 27.23 20.82 4.08
C GLY A 315 27.03 21.44 2.70
N MET A 316 25.93 21.15 2.01
CA MET A 316 25.67 21.62 0.65
C MET A 316 24.40 22.47 0.61
N ASP A 317 24.46 23.58 -0.12
CA ASP A 317 23.27 24.34 -0.52
C ASP A 317 22.70 23.73 -1.80
N ILE A 318 21.46 23.23 -1.79
CA ILE A 318 20.88 22.49 -2.91
C ILE A 318 19.55 23.15 -3.25
N ALA A 319 19.35 23.47 -4.53
CA ALA A 319 18.08 24.05 -4.95
C ALA A 319 16.93 23.04 -4.75
N GLU A 320 15.91 23.46 -4.02
CA GLU A 320 14.71 22.67 -3.72
C GLU A 320 13.46 23.37 -4.25
N ALA A 321 12.44 22.57 -4.59
CA ALA A 321 11.12 23.12 -4.82
C ALA A 321 10.44 23.39 -3.47
N ILE A 322 9.66 24.47 -3.38
CA ILE A 322 8.85 24.77 -2.20
C ILE A 322 7.92 23.58 -1.92
N GLU A 323 8.00 23.05 -0.70
CA GLU A 323 7.04 22.05 -0.22
C GLU A 323 5.83 22.75 0.38
N ALA A 324 4.65 22.23 0.04
CA ALA A 324 3.42 22.61 0.70
C ALA A 324 3.01 21.48 1.64
N GLU A 325 2.67 21.82 2.88
CA GLU A 325 2.18 20.86 3.86
C GLU A 325 0.92 20.16 3.32
N SER A 326 0.86 18.85 3.51
CA SER A 326 -0.32 18.04 3.22
C SER A 326 -0.99 17.60 4.50
N ASP A 327 -2.27 17.28 4.39
CA ASP A 327 -3.05 16.74 5.49
C ASP A 327 -2.50 15.37 5.90
N ASN A 328 -2.35 15.14 7.20
CA ASN A 328 -1.93 13.85 7.76
C ASN A 328 -2.92 13.39 8.82
N PHE A 329 -3.38 12.15 8.69
CA PHE A 329 -4.23 11.49 9.66
C PHE A 329 -4.09 9.98 9.53
N HIS A 330 -4.11 9.29 10.66
CA HIS A 330 -3.97 7.84 10.74
C HIS A 330 -5.08 7.24 11.59
N PHE A 331 -5.96 6.48 10.93
CA PHE A 331 -6.90 5.62 11.63
C PHE A 331 -6.19 4.34 12.09
N PRO A 332 -6.68 3.67 13.16
CA PRO A 332 -6.18 2.37 13.60
C PRO A 332 -6.17 1.30 12.48
N ASP A 333 -7.18 1.30 11.60
CA ASP A 333 -7.27 0.39 10.44
C ASP A 333 -6.76 1.03 9.14
N GLY A 334 -6.02 2.13 9.25
CA GLY A 334 -5.56 2.95 8.14
C GLY A 334 -6.71 3.45 7.27
N ASN A 335 -6.50 3.56 5.97
CA ASN A 335 -7.54 4.14 5.10
C ASN A 335 -8.69 3.18 4.78
N ALA A 336 -8.75 2.00 5.42
CA ALA A 336 -9.93 1.15 5.37
C ALA A 336 -11.15 1.90 5.91
N SER A 337 -10.97 2.79 6.88
CA SER A 337 -12.02 3.69 7.37
C SER A 337 -12.61 4.58 6.26
N ILE A 338 -11.81 5.09 5.32
CA ILE A 338 -12.32 5.86 4.17
C ILE A 338 -13.20 4.97 3.28
N ALA A 339 -12.72 3.76 2.97
CA ALA A 339 -13.49 2.81 2.16
C ALA A 339 -14.81 2.42 2.85
N ARG A 340 -14.79 2.19 4.16
CA ARG A 340 -15.97 1.84 4.96
C ARG A 340 -16.98 2.98 5.03
N LEU A 341 -16.53 4.23 5.16
CA LEU A 341 -17.41 5.41 5.07
C LEU A 341 -18.04 5.55 3.68
N LEU A 342 -17.27 5.31 2.61
CA LEU A 342 -17.82 5.27 1.25
C LEU A 342 -18.86 4.16 1.09
N VAL A 343 -18.59 2.95 1.61
CA VAL A 343 -19.56 1.85 1.61
C VAL A 343 -20.81 2.21 2.41
N ASN A 344 -20.70 2.85 3.57
CA ASN A 344 -21.87 3.36 4.30
C ASN A 344 -22.68 4.34 3.44
N ARG A 345 -22.03 5.26 2.72
CA ARG A 345 -22.74 6.19 1.84
C ARG A 345 -23.44 5.46 0.69
N LEU A 346 -22.81 4.45 0.10
CA LEU A 346 -23.31 3.73 -1.08
C LEU A 346 -24.36 2.66 -0.74
N VAL A 347 -24.13 1.90 0.33
CA VAL A 347 -24.93 0.77 0.82
C VAL A 347 -25.08 0.90 2.34
N PRO A 348 -25.96 1.81 2.84
CA PRO A 348 -26.04 2.14 4.27
C PRO A 348 -26.23 0.93 5.20
N ASP A 349 -27.09 -0.01 4.80
CA ASP A 349 -27.39 -1.22 5.59
C ASP A 349 -26.19 -2.15 5.76
N ALA A 350 -25.14 -2.01 4.95
CA ALA A 350 -23.95 -2.83 5.10
C ALA A 350 -23.08 -2.39 6.28
N ILE A 351 -23.08 -1.10 6.65
CA ILE A 351 -22.31 -0.59 7.79
C ILE A 351 -23.08 0.58 8.43
N PRO A 352 -24.27 0.34 9.02
CA PRO A 352 -25.18 1.42 9.43
C PRO A 352 -24.58 2.35 10.49
N ASP A 353 -23.67 1.83 11.31
CA ASP A 353 -23.03 2.59 12.39
C ASP A 353 -21.82 3.43 11.95
N ALA A 354 -21.33 3.32 10.72
CA ALA A 354 -20.17 4.07 10.23
C ALA A 354 -20.58 5.42 9.63
N ARG A 355 -20.92 6.40 10.48
CA ARG A 355 -21.43 7.72 10.05
C ARG A 355 -20.33 8.72 9.68
N ASP A 356 -19.22 8.66 10.40
CA ASP A 356 -18.13 9.63 10.41
C ASP A 356 -16.82 8.99 10.94
N MET A 357 -15.77 9.81 11.09
CA MET A 357 -14.47 9.35 11.57
C MET A 357 -14.47 8.77 12.99
N ASP A 358 -15.36 9.23 13.89
CA ASP A 358 -15.42 8.74 15.28
C ASP A 358 -16.12 7.38 15.38
N SER A 359 -17.08 7.11 14.49
CA SER A 359 -17.91 5.90 14.55
C SER A 359 -17.40 4.76 13.65
N VAL A 360 -16.73 5.05 12.54
CA VAL A 360 -16.37 4.06 11.51
C VAL A 360 -15.48 2.91 12.01
N VAL A 361 -14.54 3.20 12.92
CA VAL A 361 -13.55 2.20 13.36
C VAL A 361 -14.23 1.10 14.17
N ALA A 362 -15.17 1.46 15.06
CA ALA A 362 -15.89 0.53 15.91
C ALA A 362 -17.09 -0.14 15.20
N ALA A 363 -17.61 0.48 14.13
CA ALA A 363 -18.71 -0.08 13.36
C ALA A 363 -18.39 -1.49 12.83
N ARG A 364 -19.41 -2.31 12.58
CA ARG A 364 -19.22 -3.64 11.97
C ARG A 364 -19.89 -3.67 10.60
N ALA A 365 -19.19 -4.26 9.63
CA ALA A 365 -19.74 -4.48 8.31
C ALA A 365 -20.51 -5.80 8.25
N ASP A 366 -21.71 -5.77 7.66
CA ASP A 366 -22.47 -6.94 7.25
C ASP A 366 -22.30 -7.15 5.74
N TYR A 367 -21.43 -8.10 5.38
CA TYR A 367 -21.12 -8.43 4.00
C TYR A 367 -22.32 -9.01 3.24
N ALA A 368 -23.31 -9.59 3.93
CA ALA A 368 -24.52 -10.11 3.29
C ALA A 368 -25.42 -9.00 2.71
N ARG A 369 -25.22 -7.76 3.15
CA ARG A 369 -25.99 -6.59 2.67
C ARG A 369 -25.38 -5.91 1.45
N LEU A 370 -24.16 -6.28 1.07
CA LEU A 370 -23.42 -5.60 -0.02
C LEU A 370 -24.04 -5.82 -1.40
N ASP A 371 -24.55 -7.02 -1.69
CA ASP A 371 -25.05 -7.41 -3.02
C ASP A 371 -26.52 -7.86 -2.98
N VAL A 372 -27.39 -7.04 -2.40
CA VAL A 372 -28.84 -7.30 -2.35
C VAL A 372 -29.53 -6.68 -3.57
N PRO A 373 -30.41 -7.40 -4.30
CA PRO A 373 -31.06 -6.89 -5.52
C PRO A 373 -31.87 -5.60 -5.35
N THR A 374 -32.38 -5.33 -4.14
CA THR A 374 -33.15 -4.11 -3.84
C THR A 374 -32.26 -2.88 -3.65
N ASN A 375 -30.94 -3.04 -3.51
CA ASN A 375 -30.04 -1.90 -3.35
C ASN A 375 -29.81 -1.22 -4.71
N PRO A 376 -29.85 0.13 -4.78
CA PRO A 376 -29.47 0.85 -5.99
C PRO A 376 -27.98 0.68 -6.31
N VAL A 377 -27.13 0.57 -5.28
CA VAL A 377 -25.71 0.25 -5.41
C VAL A 377 -25.46 -1.16 -4.86
N ARG A 378 -24.79 -2.00 -5.65
CA ARG A 378 -24.42 -3.36 -5.27
C ARG A 378 -22.91 -3.54 -5.35
N ILE A 379 -22.32 -4.15 -4.32
CA ILE A 379 -20.89 -4.47 -4.27
C ILE A 379 -20.75 -5.98 -4.27
N ARG A 380 -20.34 -6.53 -5.41
CA ARG A 380 -20.20 -7.96 -5.63
C ARG A 380 -18.72 -8.34 -5.55
N LEU A 381 -18.37 -8.97 -4.44
CA LEU A 381 -17.01 -9.40 -4.10
C LEU A 381 -16.67 -10.76 -4.72
N SER A 382 -15.38 -11.11 -4.70
CA SER A 382 -14.84 -12.35 -5.29
C SER A 382 -15.30 -12.60 -6.73
N SER A 383 -15.45 -11.51 -7.50
CA SER A 383 -15.96 -11.48 -8.86
C SER A 383 -15.02 -10.67 -9.75
N ILE A 384 -14.10 -11.38 -10.40
CA ILE A 384 -13.07 -10.76 -11.24
C ILE A 384 -13.58 -10.53 -12.66
N VAL A 385 -13.46 -9.30 -13.15
CA VAL A 385 -13.79 -8.98 -14.54
C VAL A 385 -12.70 -9.49 -15.47
N VAL A 386 -13.11 -10.17 -16.54
CA VAL A 386 -12.22 -10.82 -17.52
C VAL A 386 -12.35 -10.23 -18.93
N ARG A 387 -13.48 -9.57 -19.25
CA ARG A 387 -13.73 -8.93 -20.54
C ARG A 387 -14.66 -7.73 -20.37
N VAL A 388 -14.33 -6.64 -21.07
CA VAL A 388 -15.16 -5.44 -21.20
C VAL A 388 -15.12 -5.02 -22.67
N GLU A 389 -16.29 -4.92 -23.29
CA GLU A 389 -16.45 -4.66 -24.72
C GLU A 389 -17.79 -3.96 -24.99
N HIS A 390 -17.86 -3.14 -26.05
CA HIS A 390 -19.13 -2.55 -26.46
C HIS A 390 -20.03 -3.63 -27.08
N CYS A 391 -21.33 -3.64 -26.77
CA CYS A 391 -22.25 -4.69 -27.24
C CYS A 391 -22.38 -4.77 -28.77
N GLU A 392 -22.16 -3.66 -29.48
CA GLU A 392 -21.95 -3.65 -30.92
C GLU A 392 -20.46 -3.49 -31.18
N GLY A 393 -19.83 -4.58 -31.62
CA GLY A 393 -18.40 -4.61 -31.91
C GLY A 393 -18.05 -3.57 -32.97
N GLY A 394 -17.15 -2.66 -32.62
CA GLY A 394 -16.41 -1.86 -33.58
C GLY A 394 -15.15 -2.59 -34.04
N GLU A 395 -14.62 -2.21 -35.20
CA GLU A 395 -13.25 -2.54 -35.54
C GLU A 395 -12.31 -2.06 -34.41
N THR A 396 -11.24 -2.80 -34.12
CA THR A 396 -10.27 -2.40 -33.09
C THR A 396 -9.75 -1.00 -33.39
N GLY A 397 -9.80 -0.09 -32.41
CA GLY A 397 -9.40 1.30 -32.61
C GLY A 397 -10.47 2.20 -33.26
N VAL A 398 -11.70 1.72 -33.45
CA VAL A 398 -12.85 2.54 -33.88
C VAL A 398 -13.90 2.58 -32.76
N VAL A 399 -14.17 3.77 -32.23
CA VAL A 399 -15.20 3.99 -31.21
C VAL A 399 -16.57 3.94 -31.89
N PRO A 400 -17.54 3.12 -31.43
CA PRO A 400 -18.89 3.14 -31.95
C PRO A 400 -19.53 4.54 -31.80
N THR A 401 -20.10 5.09 -32.87
CA THR A 401 -20.64 6.46 -32.91
C THR A 401 -22.14 6.55 -32.61
N THR A 402 -22.81 5.43 -32.32
CA THR A 402 -24.24 5.38 -32.02
C THR A 402 -24.53 5.67 -30.54
N VAL A 403 -25.59 6.45 -30.31
CA VAL A 403 -25.95 7.01 -28.99
C VAL A 403 -26.48 5.95 -28.03
N GLU A 404 -27.12 4.91 -28.55
CA GLU A 404 -27.58 3.76 -27.78
C GLU A 404 -26.66 2.59 -28.09
N LYS A 405 -25.79 2.16 -27.15
CA LYS A 405 -25.61 0.76 -26.72
C LYS A 405 -24.77 0.69 -25.45
N ALA A 406 -25.12 -0.30 -24.63
CA ALA A 406 -24.47 -0.63 -23.38
C ALA A 406 -23.09 -1.29 -23.61
N VAL A 407 -22.22 -1.21 -22.61
CA VAL A 407 -20.98 -1.98 -22.53
C VAL A 407 -21.29 -3.32 -21.86
N ARG A 408 -20.84 -4.42 -22.46
CA ARG A 408 -20.89 -5.76 -21.87
C ARG A 408 -19.70 -5.94 -20.94
N VAL A 409 -19.98 -6.38 -19.71
CA VAL A 409 -18.95 -6.70 -18.72
C VAL A 409 -19.08 -8.17 -18.34
N VAL A 410 -18.03 -8.95 -18.58
CA VAL A 410 -17.97 -10.37 -18.21
C VAL A 410 -17.06 -10.53 -17.00
N TYR A 411 -17.54 -11.27 -16.00
CA TYR A 411 -16.78 -11.60 -14.80
C TYR A 411 -16.86 -13.09 -14.48
N ALA A 412 -15.79 -13.60 -13.86
CA ALA A 412 -15.72 -14.95 -13.31
C ALA A 412 -16.15 -14.93 -11.83
N ARG A 413 -16.94 -15.94 -11.45
CA ARG A 413 -17.45 -16.14 -10.08
C ARG A 413 -16.56 -17.12 -9.30
N PRO A 414 -16.69 -17.20 -7.97
CA PRO A 414 -15.90 -18.11 -7.15
C PRO A 414 -16.05 -19.59 -7.51
N ASP A 415 -17.18 -19.98 -8.10
CA ASP A 415 -17.46 -21.34 -8.58
C ASP A 415 -16.83 -21.66 -9.95
N GLY A 416 -16.09 -20.71 -10.53
CA GLY A 416 -15.47 -20.84 -11.85
C GLY A 416 -16.42 -20.55 -13.02
N SER A 417 -17.71 -20.34 -12.76
CA SER A 417 -18.66 -19.94 -13.80
C SER A 417 -18.43 -18.49 -14.23
N ARG A 418 -18.88 -18.14 -15.44
CA ARG A 418 -18.79 -16.79 -15.99
C ARG A 418 -20.17 -16.23 -16.19
N ALA A 419 -20.31 -14.94 -15.92
CA ALA A 419 -21.55 -14.21 -16.12
C ALA A 419 -21.30 -12.85 -16.77
N SER A 420 -22.32 -12.35 -17.47
CA SER A 420 -22.29 -11.03 -18.07
C SER A 420 -23.43 -10.14 -17.59
N VAL A 421 -23.12 -8.86 -17.50
CA VAL A 421 -24.07 -7.75 -17.30
C VAL A 421 -23.86 -6.73 -18.40
N THR A 422 -24.79 -5.79 -18.53
CA THR A 422 -24.64 -4.63 -19.41
C THR A 422 -24.67 -3.32 -18.63
N ALA A 423 -24.00 -2.28 -19.13
CA ALA A 423 -23.96 -0.98 -18.46
C ALA A 423 -23.98 0.22 -19.41
N ALA A 424 -24.60 1.33 -19.02
CA ALA A 424 -24.57 2.58 -19.79
C ALA A 424 -23.20 3.29 -19.75
N GLY A 425 -22.38 3.01 -18.74
CA GLY A 425 -20.99 3.42 -18.62
C GLY A 425 -20.19 2.44 -17.75
N VAL A 426 -18.88 2.37 -17.97
CA VAL A 426 -17.95 1.53 -17.22
C VAL A 426 -16.77 2.33 -16.73
N VAL A 427 -16.46 2.24 -15.43
CA VAL A 427 -15.20 2.74 -14.87
C VAL A 427 -14.29 1.56 -14.54
N LEU A 428 -13.14 1.50 -15.19
CA LEU A 428 -12.06 0.58 -14.86
C LEU A 428 -11.20 1.18 -13.75
N ALA A 429 -11.53 0.86 -12.50
CA ALA A 429 -10.77 1.23 -11.31
C ALA A 429 -9.75 0.14 -10.89
N CYS A 430 -9.43 -0.78 -11.80
CA CYS A 430 -8.44 -1.85 -11.64
C CYS A 430 -7.04 -1.43 -12.15
N PHE A 431 -6.02 -2.28 -11.95
CA PHE A 431 -4.66 -1.93 -12.37
C PHE A 431 -4.56 -1.66 -13.87
N ASN A 432 -3.83 -0.62 -14.25
CA ASN A 432 -3.77 -0.21 -15.67
C ASN A 432 -3.15 -1.30 -16.56
N ASN A 433 -2.23 -2.09 -16.02
CA ASN A 433 -1.51 -3.12 -16.77
C ASN A 433 -2.37 -4.31 -17.23
N ILE A 434 -3.52 -4.58 -16.61
CA ILE A 434 -4.43 -5.66 -17.03
C ILE A 434 -5.45 -5.20 -18.08
N ILE A 435 -5.74 -3.90 -18.14
CA ILE A 435 -6.74 -3.31 -19.03
C ILE A 435 -6.53 -3.69 -20.51
N PRO A 436 -5.31 -3.66 -21.08
CA PRO A 436 -5.09 -4.03 -22.48
C PRO A 436 -5.42 -5.47 -22.86
N PHE A 437 -5.63 -6.34 -21.86
CA PHE A 437 -6.04 -7.73 -22.02
C PHE A 437 -7.54 -7.91 -21.79
N MET A 438 -8.17 -7.06 -20.97
CA MET A 438 -9.60 -7.05 -20.68
C MET A 438 -10.43 -6.26 -21.70
N VAL A 439 -9.83 -5.24 -22.33
CA VAL A 439 -10.47 -4.38 -23.33
C VAL A 439 -9.68 -4.51 -24.64
N PRO A 440 -10.05 -5.46 -25.53
CA PRO A 440 -9.26 -5.75 -26.72
C PRO A 440 -9.43 -4.65 -27.78
N GLU A 441 -10.48 -3.84 -27.67
CA GLU A 441 -10.84 -2.75 -28.59
C GLU A 441 -9.89 -1.54 -28.53
N LEU A 442 -9.08 -1.42 -27.47
CA LEU A 442 -8.21 -0.26 -27.27
C LEU A 442 -7.16 -0.11 -28.38
N PRO A 443 -6.84 1.12 -28.82
CA PRO A 443 -5.81 1.37 -29.81
C PRO A 443 -4.42 1.00 -29.30
N ALA A 444 -3.53 0.62 -30.21
CA ALA A 444 -2.18 0.12 -29.88
C ALA A 444 -1.38 1.07 -29.00
N LEU A 445 -1.43 2.38 -29.29
CA LEU A 445 -0.72 3.41 -28.51
C LEU A 445 -1.19 3.45 -27.05
N GLN A 446 -2.50 3.39 -26.82
CA GLN A 446 -3.06 3.37 -25.47
C GLN A 446 -2.71 2.07 -24.73
N ARG A 447 -2.78 0.93 -25.43
CA ARG A 447 -2.40 -0.38 -24.87
C ARG A 447 -0.94 -0.42 -24.44
N GLU A 448 -0.04 0.15 -25.22
CA GLU A 448 1.38 0.24 -24.89
C GLU A 448 1.61 1.15 -23.69
N ALA A 449 0.98 2.32 -23.68
CA ALA A 449 1.10 3.28 -22.58
C ALA A 449 0.60 2.71 -21.24
N LEU A 450 -0.50 1.93 -21.25
CA LEU A 450 -1.03 1.23 -20.08
C LEU A 450 -0.09 0.14 -19.54
N ARG A 451 0.82 -0.40 -20.36
CA ARG A 451 1.81 -1.43 -19.98
C ARG A 451 3.13 -0.86 -19.45
N TYR A 452 3.38 0.44 -19.62
CA TYR A 452 4.66 1.07 -19.29
C TYR A 452 5.07 0.88 -17.83
N ALA A 453 4.11 1.08 -16.91
CA ALA A 453 4.33 1.05 -15.48
C ALA A 453 4.56 -0.37 -14.95
N SER A 454 5.66 -0.59 -14.21
CA SER A 454 5.79 -1.80 -13.39
C SER A 454 5.22 -1.51 -12.00
N LYS A 455 4.13 -2.20 -11.64
CA LYS A 455 3.60 -2.15 -10.26
C LYS A 455 4.70 -2.46 -9.26
N VAL A 456 4.64 -1.77 -8.13
CA VAL A 456 5.70 -1.80 -7.14
C VAL A 456 5.32 -2.77 -6.01
N PRO A 457 6.10 -3.83 -5.78
CA PRO A 457 5.79 -4.84 -4.78
C PRO A 457 5.95 -4.30 -3.36
N MET A 458 5.09 -4.76 -2.46
CA MET A 458 5.07 -4.29 -1.07
C MET A 458 4.39 -5.29 -0.12
N GLN A 459 4.87 -5.40 1.11
CA GLN A 459 4.29 -6.28 2.12
C GLN A 459 4.25 -5.61 3.50
N TYR A 460 3.07 -5.62 4.11
CA TYR A 460 2.91 -5.36 5.53
C TYR A 460 2.65 -6.68 6.26
N THR A 461 3.45 -6.96 7.27
CA THR A 461 3.20 -8.08 8.18
C THR A 461 2.77 -7.52 9.52
N SER A 462 1.53 -7.82 9.92
CA SER A 462 0.97 -7.41 11.20
C SER A 462 1.15 -8.54 12.20
N VAL A 463 1.91 -8.28 13.26
CA VAL A 463 2.18 -9.25 14.32
C VAL A 463 1.55 -8.73 15.60
N LEU A 464 0.50 -9.39 16.05
CA LEU A 464 -0.10 -9.07 17.35
C LEU A 464 0.78 -9.65 18.45
N LEU A 465 1.38 -8.77 19.25
CA LEU A 465 2.13 -9.15 20.43
C LEU A 465 1.24 -9.06 21.67
N ARG A 466 1.53 -9.92 22.66
CA ARG A 466 0.89 -9.90 23.97
C ARG A 466 1.10 -8.58 24.71
N ASN A 467 2.26 -7.96 24.54
CA ASN A 467 2.65 -6.67 25.10
C ASN A 467 3.91 -6.14 24.37
N THR A 468 4.35 -4.92 24.65
CA THR A 468 5.55 -4.30 24.05
C THR A 468 6.71 -4.13 25.04
N ARG A 469 6.71 -4.87 26.17
CA ARG A 469 7.73 -4.74 27.22
C ARG A 469 9.16 -4.95 26.72
N ALA A 470 9.39 -5.94 25.86
CA ALA A 470 10.73 -6.21 25.33
C ALA A 470 11.28 -5.03 24.52
N LEU A 471 10.44 -4.43 23.68
CA LEU A 471 10.75 -3.22 22.91
C LEU A 471 11.03 -2.03 23.84
N HIS A 472 10.22 -1.87 24.89
CA HIS A 472 10.44 -0.83 25.91
C HIS A 472 11.77 -1.00 26.65
N THR A 473 12.09 -2.22 27.12
CA THR A 473 13.38 -2.55 27.77
C THR A 473 14.58 -2.22 26.87
N LEU A 474 14.45 -2.45 25.57
CA LEU A 474 15.49 -2.13 24.58
C LEU A 474 15.49 -0.65 24.17
N GLY A 475 14.54 0.16 24.63
CA GLY A 475 14.43 1.57 24.29
C GLY A 475 14.10 1.83 22.82
N VAL A 476 13.47 0.88 22.12
CA VAL A 476 13.19 0.98 20.69
C VAL A 476 11.70 0.79 20.39
N ARG A 477 11.16 1.66 19.55
CA ARG A 477 9.83 1.56 18.94
C ARG A 477 9.91 1.23 17.46
N THR A 478 11.01 1.58 16.81
CA THR A 478 11.31 1.30 15.40
C THR A 478 12.69 0.71 15.30
N ILE A 479 12.85 -0.35 14.52
CA ILE A 479 14.12 -1.01 14.28
C ILE A 479 14.34 -1.12 12.78
N GLU A 480 15.47 -0.61 12.30
CA GLU A 480 16.01 -0.85 10.96
C GLU A 480 16.89 -2.10 10.99
N ALA A 481 16.84 -2.92 9.94
CA ALA A 481 17.52 -4.21 9.86
C ALA A 481 18.07 -4.36 8.44
N PRO A 482 19.31 -3.93 8.17
CA PRO A 482 19.80 -3.76 6.81
C PRO A 482 19.70 -4.99 5.90
N PHE A 483 19.89 -6.19 6.45
CA PHE A 483 19.71 -7.45 5.74
C PHE A 483 18.63 -8.35 6.35
N GLY A 484 17.74 -7.77 7.17
CA GLY A 484 16.60 -8.49 7.72
C GLY A 484 15.61 -8.90 6.62
N TYR A 485 14.93 -10.04 6.80
CA TYR A 485 13.85 -10.44 5.89
C TYR A 485 12.75 -9.38 5.78
N HIS A 486 12.49 -8.69 6.90
CA HIS A 486 11.84 -7.38 6.92
C HIS A 486 12.89 -6.33 7.28
N SER A 487 13.11 -5.28 6.48
CA SER A 487 14.13 -4.29 6.89
C SER A 487 13.68 -3.39 8.02
N VAL A 488 12.38 -3.26 8.22
CA VAL A 488 11.87 -2.32 9.22
C VAL A 488 10.81 -3.00 10.01
N LEU A 489 10.87 -2.80 11.33
CA LEU A 489 9.71 -2.98 12.18
C LEU A 489 9.40 -1.72 12.98
N TYR A 490 8.13 -1.54 13.33
CA TYR A 490 7.71 -0.52 14.26
C TYR A 490 6.45 -0.92 15.03
N CYS A 491 6.30 -0.41 16.26
CA CYS A 491 5.02 -0.49 16.98
C CYS A 491 3.99 0.35 16.23
N ASP A 492 2.83 -0.23 15.96
CA ASP A 492 1.72 0.50 15.35
C ASP A 492 1.26 1.64 16.29
N GLN A 493 0.62 2.66 15.71
CA GLN A 493 0.24 3.85 16.49
C GLN A 493 -0.82 3.49 17.55
N ALA A 494 -0.68 4.04 18.75
CA ALA A 494 -1.64 3.88 19.84
C ALA A 494 -2.80 4.87 19.65
N ILE A 495 -3.69 4.58 18.72
CA ILE A 495 -4.83 5.44 18.40
C ILE A 495 -6.07 5.00 19.20
N THR A 496 -6.75 5.95 19.84
CA THR A 496 -8.07 5.78 20.46
C THR A 496 -9.03 6.77 19.85
N ILE A 497 -10.08 6.29 19.18
CA ILE A 497 -11.02 7.10 18.40
C ILE A 497 -12.45 6.58 18.55
N GLY A 498 -13.36 7.47 18.95
CA GLY A 498 -14.74 7.16 19.31
C GLY A 498 -14.88 5.90 20.17
N GLY A 499 -15.56 4.88 19.65
CA GLY A 499 -15.81 3.61 20.36
C GLY A 499 -14.64 2.61 20.35
N TYR A 500 -13.52 2.92 19.68
CA TYR A 500 -12.34 2.05 19.62
C TYR A 500 -11.22 2.57 20.53
N ALA A 501 -10.67 1.68 21.37
CA ALA A 501 -9.51 1.94 22.19
C ALA A 501 -8.33 1.07 21.74
N GLY A 502 -7.24 1.71 21.31
CA GLY A 502 -5.94 1.08 21.08
C GLY A 502 -5.24 0.73 22.40
N PRO A 503 -3.95 0.31 22.36
CA PRO A 503 -3.19 0.02 23.58
C PRO A 503 -3.07 1.28 24.45
N GLY A 504 -3.32 1.13 25.75
CA GLY A 504 -3.22 2.21 26.74
C GLY A 504 -1.88 2.23 27.50
N SER A 505 -1.12 1.14 27.43
CA SER A 505 0.18 0.96 28.08
C SER A 505 1.05 -0.04 27.31
N ILE A 506 2.32 -0.17 27.71
CA ILE A 506 3.23 -1.20 27.19
C ILE A 506 2.83 -2.63 27.57
N ASP A 507 1.87 -2.80 28.49
CA ASP A 507 1.37 -4.08 28.97
C ASP A 507 0.19 -4.61 28.15
N ASP A 508 -0.47 -3.73 27.39
CA ASP A 508 -1.60 -4.09 26.54
C ASP A 508 -1.13 -4.80 25.26
N PRO A 509 -1.94 -5.71 24.69
CA PRO A 509 -1.68 -6.26 23.37
C PRO A 509 -1.56 -5.16 22.31
N ALA A 510 -0.52 -5.23 21.48
CA ALA A 510 -0.25 -4.23 20.46
C ALA A 510 0.25 -4.90 19.18
N VAL A 511 -0.03 -4.26 18.04
CA VAL A 511 0.48 -4.72 16.74
C VAL A 511 1.86 -4.13 16.51
N VAL A 512 2.81 -4.99 16.15
CA VAL A 512 4.08 -4.58 15.53
C VAL A 512 3.97 -4.82 14.04
N LYS A 513 4.31 -3.80 13.27
CA LYS A 513 4.36 -3.82 11.80
C LYS A 513 5.76 -4.18 11.36
N LEU A 514 5.87 -5.16 10.48
CA LEU A 514 7.12 -5.51 9.81
C LEU A 514 6.96 -5.27 8.31
N ILE A 515 7.93 -4.59 7.71
CA ILE A 515 7.92 -4.15 6.31
C ILE A 515 8.86 -5.00 5.48
N ARG A 516 8.35 -5.55 4.38
CA ARG A 516 9.14 -6.25 3.37
C ARG A 516 8.68 -5.84 1.99
N ASN A 517 9.56 -5.26 1.19
CA ASN A 517 9.28 -4.99 -0.21
C ASN A 517 10.41 -5.57 -1.07
N PRO A 518 10.27 -6.81 -1.53
CA PRO A 518 11.29 -7.50 -2.27
C PRO A 518 11.76 -6.77 -3.52
N ASN A 519 13.02 -7.00 -3.87
CA ASN A 519 13.72 -6.41 -5.01
C ASN A 519 15.12 -7.03 -5.16
N ALA A 520 15.92 -6.50 -6.08
CA ALA A 520 17.14 -7.14 -6.60
C ALA A 520 18.16 -6.07 -7.05
N PRO A 521 19.04 -5.55 -6.18
CA PRO A 521 19.94 -4.44 -6.49
C PRO A 521 20.89 -4.77 -7.61
N GLY A 522 21.29 -3.74 -8.34
CA GLY A 522 22.13 -3.85 -9.53
C GLY A 522 21.34 -3.99 -10.83
N LEU A 523 20.03 -4.28 -10.77
CA LEU A 523 19.14 -4.20 -11.93
C LEU A 523 18.49 -2.81 -12.05
N PRO A 524 18.01 -2.41 -13.24
CA PRO A 524 17.12 -1.26 -13.37
C PRO A 524 15.88 -1.39 -12.48
N ARG A 525 15.41 -0.28 -11.92
CA ARG A 525 14.32 -0.24 -10.93
C ARG A 525 13.06 -1.04 -11.33
N ARG A 526 12.63 -0.93 -12.58
CA ARG A 526 11.44 -1.68 -13.08
C ARG A 526 11.69 -3.19 -13.05
N ASP A 527 12.90 -3.65 -13.32
CA ASP A 527 13.27 -5.07 -13.26
C ASP A 527 13.40 -5.55 -11.81
N GLN A 528 13.93 -4.70 -10.91
CA GLN A 528 13.90 -4.97 -9.47
C GLN A 528 12.47 -5.20 -8.97
N ASN A 529 11.52 -4.35 -9.37
CA ASN A 529 10.10 -4.50 -9.01
C ASN A 529 9.51 -5.81 -9.56
N ARG A 530 9.86 -6.20 -10.80
CA ARG A 530 9.41 -7.47 -11.40
C ARG A 530 9.96 -8.69 -10.64
N ALA A 531 11.24 -8.66 -10.27
CA ALA A 531 11.87 -9.71 -9.48
C ALA A 531 11.23 -9.80 -8.09
N GLY A 532 11.02 -8.67 -7.42
CA GLY A 532 10.38 -8.63 -6.11
C GLY A 532 8.93 -9.11 -6.13
N ARG A 533 8.19 -8.80 -7.19
CA ARG A 533 6.85 -9.36 -7.41
C ARG A 533 6.88 -10.89 -7.53
N ALA A 534 7.83 -11.43 -8.31
CA ALA A 534 7.96 -12.87 -8.51
C ALA A 534 8.27 -13.59 -7.20
N ASP A 535 9.22 -13.07 -6.42
CA ASP A 535 9.54 -13.56 -5.07
C ASP A 535 8.29 -13.57 -4.17
N MET A 536 7.54 -12.47 -4.14
CA MET A 536 6.39 -12.34 -3.25
C MET A 536 5.24 -13.29 -3.61
N LEU A 537 5.02 -13.54 -4.91
CA LEU A 537 4.05 -14.51 -5.39
C LEU A 537 4.45 -15.95 -5.05
N ALA A 538 5.74 -16.27 -5.18
CA ALA A 538 6.28 -17.60 -4.91
C ALA A 538 6.40 -17.93 -3.42
N THR A 539 6.42 -16.92 -2.54
CA THR A 539 6.61 -17.11 -1.10
C THR A 539 5.33 -17.58 -0.41
N PRO A 540 5.29 -18.79 0.19
CA PRO A 540 4.14 -19.26 0.96
C PRO A 540 4.12 -18.67 2.38
N PHE A 541 2.96 -18.71 3.05
CA PHE A 541 2.78 -18.18 4.41
C PHE A 541 3.83 -18.71 5.40
N ALA A 542 4.08 -20.01 5.39
CA ALA A 542 4.96 -20.68 6.35
C ALA A 542 6.41 -20.16 6.31
N VAL A 543 6.88 -19.68 5.15
CA VAL A 543 8.18 -19.01 5.04
C VAL A 543 8.13 -17.69 5.79
N SER A 544 7.16 -16.83 5.47
CA SER A 544 7.03 -15.53 6.15
C SER A 544 6.81 -15.66 7.65
N GLU A 545 6.00 -16.63 8.11
CA GLU A 545 5.81 -16.89 9.54
C GLU A 545 7.11 -17.26 10.24
N ARG A 546 7.91 -18.17 9.66
CA ARG A 546 9.20 -18.56 10.22
C ARG A 546 10.16 -17.38 10.32
N GLU A 547 10.26 -16.58 9.25
CA GLU A 547 11.14 -15.40 9.23
C GLU A 547 10.71 -14.34 10.25
N VAL A 548 9.40 -14.09 10.40
CA VAL A 548 8.87 -13.19 11.46
C VAL A 548 9.33 -13.66 12.85
N ARG A 549 9.12 -14.95 13.16
CA ARG A 549 9.45 -15.51 14.48
C ARG A 549 10.95 -15.43 14.73
N ALA A 550 11.77 -15.89 13.79
CA ALA A 550 13.22 -15.87 13.90
C ALA A 550 13.78 -14.45 14.06
N GLN A 551 13.30 -13.51 13.24
CA GLN A 551 13.78 -12.14 13.26
C GLN A 551 13.39 -11.41 14.55
N LEU A 552 12.14 -11.52 15.01
CA LEU A 552 11.73 -10.94 16.29
C LEU A 552 12.47 -11.58 17.47
N GLN A 553 12.70 -12.90 17.43
CA GLN A 553 13.45 -13.59 18.47
C GLN A 553 14.91 -13.12 18.56
N ALA A 554 15.58 -12.93 17.41
CA ALA A 554 16.95 -12.42 17.37
C ALA A 554 17.05 -10.98 17.89
N MET A 555 16.08 -10.13 17.54
CA MET A 555 16.07 -8.71 17.93
C MET A 555 15.67 -8.49 19.39
N LEU A 556 14.65 -9.21 19.87
CA LEU A 556 13.98 -8.93 21.14
C LEU A 556 14.28 -9.95 22.25
N GLY A 557 14.79 -11.13 21.87
CA GLY A 557 15.13 -12.22 22.81
C GLY A 557 16.03 -11.81 23.97
N PRO A 558 17.08 -10.98 23.77
CA PRO A 558 17.91 -10.48 24.87
C PRO A 558 17.14 -9.71 25.96
N ALA A 559 15.93 -9.22 25.66
CA ALA A 559 15.05 -8.55 26.60
C ALA A 559 13.92 -9.45 27.15
N GLY A 560 14.06 -10.78 27.00
CA GLY A 560 13.13 -11.78 27.54
C GLY A 560 11.93 -12.12 26.64
N PHE A 561 11.92 -11.63 25.39
CA PHE A 561 10.92 -12.01 24.39
C PHE A 561 11.04 -13.49 24.01
N ASP A 562 9.89 -14.16 23.91
CA ASP A 562 9.76 -15.54 23.44
C ASP A 562 8.66 -15.59 22.38
N HIS A 563 9.04 -15.88 21.12
CA HIS A 563 8.09 -15.90 20.01
C HIS A 563 6.96 -16.94 20.17
N HIS A 564 7.12 -17.97 21.00
CA HIS A 564 6.08 -18.97 21.23
C HIS A 564 5.01 -18.46 22.20
N ARG A 565 5.39 -17.61 23.14
CA ARG A 565 4.53 -17.07 24.19
C ARG A 565 3.93 -15.71 23.81
N ASP A 566 4.73 -14.87 23.16
CA ASP A 566 4.47 -13.44 23.03
C ASP A 566 3.83 -13.06 21.70
N ILE A 567 3.98 -13.88 20.64
CA ILE A 567 3.25 -13.69 19.38
C ILE A 567 1.88 -14.37 19.49
N LEU A 568 0.82 -13.57 19.40
CA LEU A 568 -0.56 -14.05 19.48
C LEU A 568 -1.16 -14.34 18.09
N ALA A 569 -0.81 -13.56 17.08
CA ALA A 569 -1.29 -13.76 15.72
C ALA A 569 -0.36 -13.10 14.68
N ILE A 570 -0.35 -13.64 13.47
CA ILE A 570 0.39 -13.10 12.32
C ILE A 570 -0.55 -13.02 11.11
N THR A 571 -0.59 -11.85 10.48
CA THR A 571 -1.23 -11.63 9.19
C THR A 571 -0.23 -11.00 8.23
N VAL A 572 -0.02 -11.63 7.08
CA VAL A 572 0.90 -11.16 6.03
C VAL A 572 0.08 -10.59 4.88
N ASN A 573 -0.04 -9.27 4.80
CA ASN A 573 -0.65 -8.59 3.66
C ASN A 573 0.41 -8.35 2.59
N ARG A 574 0.41 -9.21 1.56
CA ARG A 574 1.33 -9.11 0.44
C ARG A 574 0.66 -8.43 -0.76
N TRP A 575 1.38 -7.52 -1.39
CA TRP A 575 0.95 -6.76 -2.56
C TRP A 575 2.02 -6.84 -3.66
N PRO A 576 2.13 -7.99 -4.36
CA PRO A 576 3.01 -8.12 -5.52
C PRO A 576 2.76 -7.05 -6.59
N HIS A 577 1.50 -6.59 -6.71
CA HIS A 577 1.12 -5.43 -7.51
C HIS A 577 0.61 -4.27 -6.62
N GLY A 578 1.44 -3.81 -5.68
CA GLY A 578 1.08 -2.78 -4.70
C GLY A 578 0.94 -1.38 -5.29
N TYR A 579 1.98 -0.55 -5.11
CA TYR A 579 1.88 0.85 -5.46
C TYR A 579 1.83 1.10 -6.98
N ALA A 580 1.12 2.17 -7.36
CA ALA A 580 1.27 2.79 -8.66
C ALA A 580 2.74 3.20 -8.87
N TYR A 581 3.26 3.01 -10.07
CA TYR A 581 4.63 3.38 -10.40
C TYR A 581 4.73 4.91 -10.52
N THR A 582 5.62 5.51 -9.74
CA THR A 582 5.97 6.93 -9.84
C THR A 582 7.31 7.06 -10.55
N TYR A 583 7.36 7.92 -11.57
CA TYR A 583 8.56 8.18 -12.35
C TYR A 583 9.71 8.72 -11.50
N ASP A 584 10.95 8.41 -11.90
CA ASP A 584 12.16 8.97 -11.32
C ASP A 584 13.15 9.45 -12.41
N THR A 585 14.16 10.21 -12.01
CA THR A 585 15.09 10.86 -12.94
C THR A 585 16.23 9.96 -13.43
N LEU A 586 16.33 8.71 -12.94
CA LEU A 586 17.35 7.75 -13.37
C LEU A 586 16.79 6.72 -14.36
N GLY A 587 15.57 6.23 -14.10
CA GLY A 587 14.95 5.14 -14.84
C GLY A 587 13.94 5.55 -15.90
N ASP A 588 13.51 6.82 -15.92
CA ASP A 588 12.44 7.30 -16.78
C ASP A 588 12.84 8.53 -17.61
N PRO A 589 12.28 8.68 -18.83
CA PRO A 589 12.49 9.87 -19.64
C PRO A 589 11.79 11.09 -19.04
N ASP A 590 12.42 12.25 -19.16
CA ASP A 590 11.80 13.53 -18.82
C ASP A 590 10.86 13.96 -19.96
N LEU A 591 9.56 13.68 -19.78
CA LEU A 591 8.53 13.94 -20.77
C LEU A 591 7.58 15.06 -20.32
N PRO A 592 7.15 15.93 -21.26
CA PRO A 592 5.98 16.79 -21.06
C PRO A 592 4.78 15.97 -20.60
N GLU A 593 3.92 16.56 -19.76
CA GLU A 593 2.82 15.82 -19.12
C GLU A 593 1.93 15.06 -20.12
N ARG A 594 1.55 15.72 -21.22
CA ARG A 594 0.69 15.12 -22.27
C ARG A 594 1.28 13.85 -22.90
N ASP A 595 2.60 13.72 -22.91
CA ASP A 595 3.33 12.63 -23.56
C ASP A 595 3.67 11.51 -22.55
N ARG A 596 3.30 11.68 -21.26
CA ARG A 596 3.58 10.67 -20.23
C ARG A 596 2.67 9.45 -20.41
N PRO A 597 3.20 8.22 -20.26
CA PRO A 597 2.44 6.98 -20.47
C PRO A 597 1.11 6.89 -19.69
N HIS A 598 1.05 7.32 -18.43
CA HIS A 598 -0.21 7.29 -17.67
C HIS A 598 -1.28 8.25 -18.23
N VAL A 599 -0.89 9.35 -18.88
CA VAL A 599 -1.82 10.33 -19.50
C VAL A 599 -2.36 9.80 -20.82
N ILE A 600 -1.49 9.20 -21.64
CA ILE A 600 -1.88 8.51 -22.88
C ILE A 600 -2.77 7.31 -22.56
N GLY A 601 -2.39 6.51 -21.56
CA GLY A 601 -3.08 5.28 -21.20
C GLY A 601 -4.48 5.51 -20.62
N ARG A 602 -4.67 6.56 -19.82
CA ARG A 602 -5.92 6.79 -19.07
C ARG A 602 -7.07 7.42 -19.87
N GLN A 603 -6.87 7.70 -21.16
CA GLN A 603 -7.90 8.31 -22.00
C GLN A 603 -9.17 7.43 -22.02
N PRO A 604 -10.37 8.02 -22.04
CA PRO A 604 -11.59 7.24 -22.16
C PRO A 604 -11.67 6.56 -23.54
N TRP A 605 -12.36 5.43 -23.58
CA TRP A 605 -12.66 4.67 -24.79
C TRP A 605 -14.17 4.48 -24.90
N GLY A 606 -14.83 5.37 -25.65
CA GLY A 606 -16.29 5.38 -25.75
C GLY A 606 -16.94 5.53 -24.36
N ARG A 607 -17.68 4.49 -23.94
CA ARG A 607 -18.36 4.43 -22.63
C ARG A 607 -17.51 3.81 -21.52
N ILE A 608 -16.20 3.66 -21.73
CA ILE A 608 -15.25 3.08 -20.78
C ILE A 608 -14.26 4.17 -20.34
N ALA A 609 -14.19 4.47 -19.05
CA ALA A 609 -13.18 5.37 -18.47
C ALA A 609 -12.26 4.61 -17.49
N ILE A 610 -11.04 5.11 -17.28
CA ILE A 610 -10.02 4.41 -16.46
C ILE A 610 -9.66 5.27 -15.25
N ALA A 611 -9.78 4.75 -14.02
CA ALA A 611 -9.76 5.57 -12.80
C ALA A 611 -8.77 5.15 -11.72
N ASN A 612 -7.97 4.10 -11.91
CA ASN A 612 -7.03 3.65 -10.87
C ASN A 612 -5.99 4.75 -10.55
N ALA A 613 -5.36 4.69 -9.37
CA ALA A 613 -4.26 5.58 -9.00
C ALA A 613 -3.05 5.47 -9.97
N ASP A 614 -2.93 4.34 -10.67
CA ASP A 614 -2.02 4.17 -11.81
C ASP A 614 -2.20 5.25 -12.89
N SER A 615 -3.44 5.73 -13.10
CA SER A 615 -3.76 6.83 -14.02
C SER A 615 -3.26 8.21 -13.56
N ALA A 616 -2.71 8.32 -12.35
CA ALA A 616 -2.02 9.51 -11.85
C ALA A 616 -0.50 9.29 -11.71
N ALA A 617 0.01 8.07 -11.95
CA ALA A 617 1.38 7.66 -11.62
C ALA A 617 1.76 7.96 -10.14
N GLN A 618 0.78 7.89 -9.25
CA GLN A 618 0.90 8.26 -7.84
C GLN A 618 0.11 7.28 -6.97
N ALA A 619 0.71 6.78 -5.90
CA ALA A 619 0.13 5.73 -5.07
C ALA A 619 -0.58 6.28 -3.82
N PHE A 620 -1.37 7.34 -3.97
CA PHE A 620 -2.00 8.03 -2.84
C PHE A 620 -3.53 8.02 -2.88
N THR A 621 -4.12 8.22 -1.72
CA THR A 621 -5.57 8.28 -1.51
C THR A 621 -6.21 9.43 -2.28
N ASN A 622 -5.64 10.64 -2.21
CA ASN A 622 -6.10 11.78 -3.01
C ASN A 622 -6.05 11.48 -4.51
N ALA A 623 -4.95 10.91 -5.00
CA ALA A 623 -4.81 10.56 -6.42
C ALA A 623 -5.86 9.54 -6.87
N ALA A 624 -6.19 8.55 -6.03
CA ALA A 624 -7.28 7.62 -6.29
C ALA A 624 -8.65 8.32 -6.38
N ILE A 625 -8.93 9.26 -5.48
CA ILE A 625 -10.17 10.05 -5.46
C ILE A 625 -10.26 10.95 -6.70
N ASP A 626 -9.17 11.63 -7.04
CA ASP A 626 -9.10 12.56 -8.18
C ASP A 626 -9.27 11.83 -9.51
N MET A 627 -8.65 10.65 -9.67
CA MET A 627 -8.81 9.85 -10.89
C MET A 627 -10.22 9.28 -11.02
N ALA A 628 -10.88 8.98 -9.91
CA ALA A 628 -12.29 8.60 -9.90
C ALA A 628 -13.21 9.74 -10.36
N HIS A 629 -13.01 10.93 -9.80
CA HIS A 629 -13.77 12.12 -10.19
C HIS A 629 -13.57 12.47 -11.68
N ARG A 630 -12.33 12.46 -12.16
CA ARG A 630 -12.02 12.68 -13.59
C ARG A 630 -12.75 11.67 -14.48
N ALA A 631 -12.62 10.38 -14.19
CA ALA A 631 -13.22 9.32 -15.02
C ALA A 631 -14.75 9.42 -15.07
N VAL A 632 -15.40 9.79 -13.95
CA VAL A 632 -16.84 10.07 -13.94
C VAL A 632 -17.16 11.26 -14.85
N GLY A 633 -16.41 12.36 -14.77
CA GLY A 633 -16.59 13.52 -15.65
C GLY A 633 -16.45 13.16 -17.14
N GLU A 634 -15.45 12.35 -17.49
CA GLU A 634 -15.25 11.85 -18.87
C GLU A 634 -16.46 11.07 -19.37
N LEU A 635 -17.06 10.21 -18.53
CA LEU A 635 -18.27 9.48 -18.89
C LEU A 635 -19.49 10.39 -19.01
N LEU A 636 -19.63 11.42 -18.18
CA LEU A 636 -20.73 12.37 -18.29
C LEU A 636 -20.65 13.15 -19.62
N ILE A 637 -19.46 13.61 -19.99
CA ILE A 637 -19.19 14.27 -21.28
C ILE A 637 -19.48 13.32 -22.45
N ALA A 638 -18.97 12.08 -22.40
CA ALA A 638 -19.19 11.08 -23.44
C ALA A 638 -20.69 10.72 -23.61
N ARG A 639 -21.50 10.98 -22.58
CA ARG A 639 -22.96 10.78 -22.61
C ARG A 639 -23.76 12.05 -22.97
N GLY A 640 -23.10 13.19 -23.19
CA GLY A 640 -23.76 14.47 -23.44
C GLY A 640 -24.58 14.98 -22.25
N LEU A 641 -24.17 14.64 -21.02
CA LEU A 641 -24.89 15.01 -19.79
C LEU A 641 -24.34 16.28 -19.12
N THR A 642 -23.21 16.80 -19.58
CA THR A 642 -22.52 17.98 -19.03
C THR A 642 -21.78 18.75 -20.11
#